data_AF-B5JEI4-F1
#
_entry.id   AF-B5JEI4-F1
#
_cell.length_a   1.000
_cell.length_b   1.000
_cell.length_c   1.000
_cell.angle_alpha   90.00
_cell.angle_beta   90.00
_cell.angle_gamma   90.00
#
_symmetry.space_group_name_H-M   'P 1'
#
loop_
_entity.id
_entity.type
_entity.pdbx_description
1 polymer ?
#
loop_
_entity_poly.entity_id
_entity_poly.type
_entity_poly.pdbx_seq_one_letter_code
_entity_poly.pdbx_strand_id
1 'polypeptide(L)'
;MKQSTKTTLAAAFLILAAFFGAALFRTPESPSNETASSTPISATELTPRIQAQTEQLLEKAEQEQTDRAELVELAQIRREYMRRLIEEAPQKALEQAISYADYHSLPPEVQALTETPFTQTVDYSLAVVCDHDPATPQYQHSIRYEDGTRSTISPTPVSRLSISKSGLPVQGIRLDDTSVVRPETFQTIDAENLNWATSNLPLANFDPTRDFLTNQPIAGDPIHAISGGFLFRFANEENLSQLATQLAALDARPGLSIGSPALIETIRQEAAPFSQNNFFAIQAAAVTPPTDEVRDYLIIRVEFSDVTGTPFTQPELETVVDTLVAPKLAEFSYNKTTIDVTVSSSAYTLAEVGSYDNVFTIYDEAVAAYIADGNSNPETQYDHISINFPRLGLPWEGFATIGGQEQWLNGRVRPSTILHELGHNYGLSHASYWQYDATNSASTDPVDITGTSEDYGDPFDVMGDGDIANGHFHIAAKQYLGWIDNSNWQTLETPADSGTYRIYRFDSADATGLQGLRIAKSETSDYYWVGYRKRYSGIPTLASGAYLIWENRTSLPDTPANNNNRCWLIDTTIDSPDGKVDAGLALGHTYSDPDSNLHITPLATGQDSTGDYLDVRVNIGAFTGNQSPTGTLTASESGEARTPTSFSFSGSDPDNDQLSYYWNFGDRTVETNSNSIEHLFPHGGDFTLKLTVSDTKGGTYTEQANIVVSDPTKELTSRVSNTTADLNTLAANESFVVAGGAGGTFLRSADGATWTNQSLNGFVQNVRIADIIWSGTEFLAVGSDFDSQLNDWVGIHFSSPEGAIWTPIYRTNSTAGTWGFTSIATNPENDTVVIVRNDARLQVKDSDDTWHEVDLGLNGVAWLSVQNPATILWTGSSFLLGGYDQSQPGVQNRLVLFQSSDGLNWTNIATTSGFTSDKGMKELTLLNGQLLGSGFKTRLAYSADDGLSWSSNRKGEIYRADMYAYGNGVYSVHGVIDNPVPDGQPETGEEDTPQDFISTDAQNWWPTGAPQASYNDRIFFADTFISIGAAGLIHQSNPFILADNSPFNAWIVGFTTDVASQGTRDNPDNDWAPNFLEYALGSDPTDFASVPAAPSLRYTEDGRITVAISRLAITDVDLTLEISTDLETWTATTTTATVDTELLLELTTAQSYADAEKLFIRIKASQ
;
A
#
# COMPACT_ATOMS: atom_id res chain seq x y z
N MET A 1 36.74 15.37 -54.32
CA MET A 1 37.46 15.05 -55.57
C MET A 1 38.30 13.80 -55.31
N LYS A 2 37.93 12.61 -55.86
CA LYS A 2 38.59 11.27 -55.71
C LYS A 2 38.70 10.73 -54.25
N GLN A 3 38.15 9.56 -53.86
CA GLN A 3 38.53 8.16 -54.20
C GLN A 3 40.03 7.86 -53.95
N SER A 4 40.47 6.79 -53.25
CA SER A 4 39.79 5.67 -52.54
C SER A 4 40.77 5.11 -51.43
N THR A 5 40.62 4.00 -50.69
CA THR A 5 39.98 2.67 -50.93
C THR A 5 39.77 1.87 -49.61
N LYS A 6 39.18 0.66 -49.76
CA LYS A 6 38.99 -0.51 -48.85
C LYS A 6 40.25 -0.90 -48.01
N THR A 7 40.20 -1.70 -46.92
CA THR A 7 39.52 -3.02 -46.75
C THR A 7 39.49 -3.56 -45.28
N THR A 8 38.49 -4.39 -44.94
CA THR A 8 38.44 -5.51 -43.94
C THR A 8 38.43 -5.31 -42.40
N LEU A 9 37.26 -5.64 -41.81
CA LEU A 9 36.92 -6.45 -40.61
C LEU A 9 37.82 -6.59 -39.34
N ALA A 10 37.11 -6.52 -38.20
CA ALA A 10 37.17 -7.36 -36.97
C ALA A 10 37.69 -6.75 -35.63
N ALA A 11 36.71 -6.55 -34.72
CA ALA A 11 36.72 -6.68 -33.25
C ALA A 11 37.76 -5.95 -32.34
N ALA A 12 37.26 -5.04 -31.49
CA ALA A 12 37.50 -4.96 -30.03
C ALA A 12 36.60 -3.86 -29.38
N PHE A 13 36.13 -4.06 -28.15
CA PHE A 13 35.21 -3.16 -27.41
C PHE A 13 35.53 -3.19 -25.90
N LEU A 14 35.21 -2.12 -25.14
CA LEU A 14 35.36 -1.94 -23.67
C LEU A 14 36.83 -1.89 -23.15
N ILE A 15 37.20 -1.27 -22.00
CA ILE A 15 36.52 -1.04 -20.70
C ILE A 15 36.88 0.35 -20.07
N LEU A 16 36.02 0.83 -19.15
CA LEU A 16 36.16 1.87 -18.10
C LEU A 16 36.13 3.38 -18.45
N ALA A 17 35.04 4.03 -18.03
CA ALA A 17 34.98 5.43 -17.59
C ALA A 17 33.82 5.61 -16.60
N ALA A 18 34.12 5.79 -15.31
CA ALA A 18 33.18 6.14 -14.24
C ALA A 18 33.96 6.82 -13.09
N PHE A 19 33.24 7.42 -12.13
CA PHE A 19 33.73 8.25 -11.00
C PHE A 19 34.26 9.66 -11.35
N PHE A 20 33.35 10.65 -11.30
CA PHE A 20 33.43 11.77 -10.34
C PHE A 20 32.12 12.58 -10.43
N GLY A 21 31.38 12.73 -9.33
CA GLY A 21 30.01 13.29 -9.43
C GLY A 21 29.23 13.62 -8.16
N ALA A 22 29.83 13.75 -6.97
CA ALA A 22 29.17 14.39 -5.82
C ALA A 22 30.22 14.89 -4.80
N ALA A 23 30.36 16.20 -4.66
CA ALA A 23 31.16 16.82 -3.61
C ALA A 23 30.50 18.15 -3.22
N LEU A 24 29.69 18.14 -2.15
CA LEU A 24 29.09 19.36 -1.60
C LEU A 24 28.49 19.16 -0.19
N PHE A 25 29.32 18.87 0.81
CA PHE A 25 29.00 19.22 2.20
C PHE A 25 30.23 19.79 2.92
N ARG A 26 29.97 20.68 3.88
CA ARG A 26 30.98 21.54 4.52
C ARG A 26 31.70 20.81 5.64
N THR A 27 33.02 20.95 5.70
CA THR A 27 33.83 20.64 6.88
C THR A 27 33.54 21.61 8.04
N PRO A 28 33.56 21.16 9.30
CA PRO A 28 33.61 22.06 10.46
C PRO A 28 34.96 22.80 10.52
N GLU A 29 34.95 24.08 10.88
CA GLU A 29 36.19 24.79 11.22
C GLU A 29 36.65 24.47 12.65
N SER A 30 37.92 24.11 12.82
CA SER A 30 38.61 24.21 14.10
C SER A 30 40.10 24.54 13.92
N PRO A 31 40.76 25.10 14.95
CA PRO A 31 41.63 26.25 14.74
C PRO A 31 43.05 25.93 14.25
N SER A 32 43.63 26.97 13.64
CA SER A 32 44.98 27.04 13.09
C SER A 32 46.10 26.42 13.95
N ASN A 33 46.93 25.58 13.33
CA ASN A 33 48.37 25.56 13.60
C ASN A 33 49.18 25.17 12.36
N GLU A 34 50.40 25.69 12.27
CA GLU A 34 51.19 25.74 11.04
C GLU A 34 52.03 24.48 10.75
N THR A 35 52.04 24.09 9.47
CA THR A 35 53.18 23.48 8.74
C THR A 35 53.84 22.19 9.26
N ALA A 36 53.55 21.09 8.56
CA ALA A 36 54.59 20.19 8.05
C ALA A 36 54.17 19.61 6.68
N SER A 37 55.10 19.56 5.72
CA SER A 37 54.85 19.14 4.33
C SER A 37 55.26 17.69 4.12
N SER A 38 54.32 16.81 3.78
CA SER A 38 54.61 15.50 3.18
C SER A 38 53.53 15.11 2.17
N THR A 39 53.94 14.83 0.93
CA THR A 39 53.10 14.29 -0.14
C THR A 39 52.52 12.92 0.23
N PRO A 40 51.30 12.55 -0.22
CA PRO A 40 50.79 11.20 -0.04
C PRO A 40 51.69 10.18 -0.76
N ILE A 41 52.08 9.12 -0.06
CA ILE A 41 52.82 7.98 -0.63
C ILE A 41 51.80 6.96 -1.13
N SER A 42 52.06 6.32 -2.29
CA SER A 42 51.12 5.36 -2.88
C SER A 42 51.09 4.04 -2.11
N ALA A 43 49.91 3.41 -2.04
CA ALA A 43 49.68 2.21 -1.22
C ALA A 43 50.63 1.04 -1.54
N THR A 44 51.02 0.89 -2.81
CA THR A 44 51.85 -0.22 -3.31
C THR A 44 53.33 -0.13 -2.87
N GLU A 45 53.79 1.02 -2.35
CA GLU A 45 55.19 1.23 -1.94
C GLU A 45 55.39 1.21 -0.42
N LEU A 46 54.31 1.22 0.37
CA LEU A 46 54.35 1.30 1.84
C LEU A 46 54.43 -0.06 2.54
N THR A 47 53.73 -1.08 2.03
CA THR A 47 53.47 -2.35 2.75
C THR A 47 54.74 -3.08 3.23
N PRO A 48 55.77 -3.34 2.39
CA PRO A 48 56.92 -4.13 2.82
C PRO A 48 57.80 -3.42 3.85
N ARG A 49 57.80 -2.08 3.80
CA ARG A 49 58.63 -1.25 4.68
C ARG A 49 58.00 -1.12 6.06
N ILE A 50 56.68 -0.94 6.12
CA ILE A 50 55.96 -0.91 7.39
C ILE A 50 55.98 -2.30 8.05
N GLN A 51 55.77 -3.37 7.28
CA GLN A 51 55.84 -4.75 7.81
C GLN A 51 57.22 -5.05 8.46
N ALA A 52 58.32 -4.73 7.78
CA ALA A 52 59.67 -4.93 8.34
C ALA A 52 59.96 -4.07 9.59
N GLN A 53 59.43 -2.84 9.65
CA GLN A 53 59.53 -1.98 10.84
C GLN A 53 58.61 -2.46 11.98
N THR A 54 57.55 -3.20 11.65
CA THR A 54 56.61 -3.78 12.62
C THR A 54 57.20 -5.04 13.26
N GLU A 55 57.86 -5.90 12.49
CA GLU A 55 58.69 -7.01 13.01
C GLU A 55 59.79 -6.46 13.94
N GLN A 56 60.39 -5.32 13.58
CA GLN A 56 61.40 -4.62 14.39
C GLN A 56 60.85 -4.04 15.71
N LEU A 57 59.56 -3.71 15.82
CA LEU A 57 58.93 -3.28 17.08
C LEU A 57 58.91 -4.42 18.10
N LEU A 58 58.46 -5.59 17.66
CA LEU A 58 58.37 -6.81 18.48
C LEU A 58 59.77 -7.27 18.92
N GLU A 59 60.71 -7.39 17.97
CA GLU A 59 62.11 -7.79 18.25
C GLU A 59 62.81 -6.83 19.23
N LYS A 60 62.48 -5.53 19.21
CA LYS A 60 63.04 -4.55 20.17
C LYS A 60 62.37 -4.54 21.53
N ALA A 61 61.07 -4.84 21.61
CA ALA A 61 60.37 -4.99 22.87
C ALA A 61 60.93 -6.15 23.70
N GLU A 62 61.17 -7.31 23.06
CA GLU A 62 61.78 -8.49 23.71
C GLU A 62 63.19 -8.23 24.28
N GLN A 63 63.95 -7.29 23.70
CA GLN A 63 65.36 -7.05 24.04
C GLN A 63 65.58 -6.06 25.20
N GLU A 64 64.53 -5.55 25.85
CA GLU A 64 64.57 -4.52 26.91
C GLU A 64 65.40 -3.26 26.55
N GLN A 65 65.57 -2.94 25.26
CA GLN A 65 66.45 -1.83 24.85
C GLN A 65 65.83 -0.46 25.14
N THR A 66 66.55 0.32 25.94
CA THR A 66 66.03 1.49 26.68
C THR A 66 65.81 2.78 25.86
N ASP A 67 65.57 2.70 24.55
CA ASP A 67 65.17 3.89 23.76
C ASP A 67 63.65 3.95 23.56
N ARG A 68 62.98 4.55 24.55
CA ARG A 68 61.51 4.71 24.56
C ARG A 68 61.00 5.57 23.40
N ALA A 69 61.82 6.47 22.83
CA ALA A 69 61.38 7.30 21.72
C ALA A 69 61.24 6.48 20.43
N GLU A 70 62.15 5.54 20.21
CA GLU A 70 62.12 4.64 19.04
C GLU A 70 60.94 3.66 19.10
N LEU A 71 60.62 3.12 20.29
CA LEU A 71 59.43 2.26 20.48
C LEU A 71 58.12 3.01 20.19
N VAL A 72 58.01 4.28 20.56
CA VAL A 72 56.85 5.13 20.27
C VAL A 72 56.72 5.43 18.76
N GLU A 73 57.83 5.71 18.07
CA GLU A 73 57.84 5.92 16.62
C GLU A 73 57.38 4.66 15.86
N LEU A 74 57.91 3.50 16.25
CA LEU A 74 57.52 2.21 15.66
C LEU A 74 56.06 1.84 15.95
N ALA A 75 55.53 2.16 17.14
CA ALA A 75 54.12 1.96 17.46
C ALA A 75 53.19 2.84 16.60
N GLN A 76 53.53 4.12 16.38
CA GLN A 76 52.77 4.99 15.48
C GLN A 76 52.71 4.44 14.05
N ILE A 77 53.79 3.83 13.57
CA ILE A 77 53.84 3.14 12.27
C ILE A 77 52.92 1.91 12.27
N ARG A 78 52.93 1.08 13.34
CA ARG A 78 52.01 -0.06 13.48
C ARG A 78 50.55 0.39 13.51
N ARG A 79 50.20 1.46 14.24
CA ARG A 79 48.84 2.02 14.31
C ARG A 79 48.28 2.33 12.93
N GLU A 80 49.02 3.06 12.11
CA GLU A 80 48.58 3.42 10.75
C GLU A 80 48.43 2.18 9.84
N TYR A 81 49.27 1.16 10.02
CA TYR A 81 49.16 -0.10 9.29
C TYR A 81 47.94 -0.92 9.69
N MET A 82 47.76 -1.12 11.00
CA MET A 82 46.65 -1.90 11.54
C MET A 82 45.31 -1.22 11.26
N ARG A 83 45.23 0.12 11.34
CA ARG A 83 44.05 0.89 10.93
C ARG A 83 43.64 0.59 9.49
N ARG A 84 44.58 0.61 8.54
CA ARG A 84 44.32 0.23 7.14
C ARG A 84 44.00 -1.24 6.96
N LEU A 85 44.64 -2.15 7.68
CA LEU A 85 44.28 -3.58 7.61
C LEU A 85 42.87 -3.84 8.16
N ILE A 86 42.47 -3.12 9.20
CA ILE A 86 41.11 -3.18 9.75
C ILE A 86 40.10 -2.70 8.70
N GLU A 87 40.37 -1.58 8.03
CA GLU A 87 39.52 -1.02 6.96
C GLU A 87 39.49 -1.89 5.68
N GLU A 88 40.63 -2.36 5.18
CA GLU A 88 40.78 -2.97 3.85
C GLU A 88 40.81 -4.52 3.86
N ALA A 89 41.18 -5.16 4.98
CA ALA A 89 41.40 -6.61 5.05
C ALA A 89 41.31 -7.18 6.49
N PRO A 90 40.15 -7.08 7.18
CA PRO A 90 40.03 -7.35 8.62
C PRO A 90 40.52 -8.74 9.06
N GLN A 91 40.33 -9.79 8.24
CA GLN A 91 40.88 -11.12 8.53
C GLN A 91 42.42 -11.13 8.63
N LYS A 92 43.12 -10.35 7.79
CA LYS A 92 44.58 -10.18 7.87
C LYS A 92 45.00 -9.34 9.07
N ALA A 93 44.14 -8.44 9.54
CA ALA A 93 44.36 -7.73 10.80
C ALA A 93 44.34 -8.70 11.98
N LEU A 94 43.42 -9.68 11.99
CA LEU A 94 43.37 -10.75 13.01
C LEU A 94 44.52 -11.76 12.93
N GLU A 95 45.11 -11.97 11.74
CA GLU A 95 46.30 -12.80 11.53
C GLU A 95 47.60 -12.10 11.97
N GLN A 96 47.66 -10.77 11.83
CA GLN A 96 48.84 -9.96 12.17
C GLN A 96 48.73 -9.22 13.52
N ALA A 97 47.64 -9.47 14.27
CA ALA A 97 47.40 -8.93 15.60
C ALA A 97 48.56 -9.22 16.56
N ILE A 98 48.87 -8.28 17.45
CA ILE A 98 49.84 -8.49 18.52
C ILE A 98 49.32 -9.57 19.47
N SER A 99 50.22 -10.43 19.97
CA SER A 99 49.83 -11.48 20.91
C SER A 99 49.41 -10.88 22.26
N TYR A 100 48.61 -11.63 23.04
CA TYR A 100 48.23 -11.18 24.38
C TYR A 100 49.48 -11.10 25.28
N ALA A 101 50.41 -12.04 25.13
CA ALA A 101 51.67 -12.03 25.88
C ALA A 101 52.51 -10.78 25.55
N ASP A 102 52.67 -10.47 24.26
CA ASP A 102 53.46 -9.33 23.78
C ASP A 102 52.82 -8.01 24.20
N TYR A 103 51.53 -7.81 23.94
CA TYR A 103 50.82 -6.57 24.29
C TYR A 103 50.95 -6.23 25.78
N HIS A 104 50.79 -7.20 26.66
CA HIS A 104 50.93 -7.01 28.10
C HIS A 104 52.39 -6.88 28.59
N SER A 105 53.39 -7.13 27.73
CA SER A 105 54.79 -6.80 27.99
C SER A 105 55.17 -5.35 27.63
N LEU A 106 54.40 -4.70 26.75
CA LEU A 106 54.71 -3.36 26.26
C LEU A 106 54.53 -2.26 27.34
N PRO A 107 55.33 -1.18 27.30
CA PRO A 107 55.10 0.00 28.14
C PRO A 107 53.73 0.68 27.83
N PRO A 108 53.07 1.32 28.82
CA PRO A 108 51.77 1.96 28.61
C PRO A 108 51.74 3.01 27.48
N GLU A 109 52.83 3.76 27.30
CA GLU A 109 52.95 4.73 26.20
C GLU A 109 53.04 4.09 24.80
N VAL A 110 53.37 2.80 24.72
CA VAL A 110 53.40 2.02 23.48
C VAL A 110 52.05 1.32 23.28
N GLN A 111 51.48 0.73 24.34
CA GLN A 111 50.15 0.11 24.34
C GLN A 111 49.06 1.06 23.80
N ALA A 112 49.08 2.33 24.24
CA ALA A 112 48.15 3.38 23.78
C ALA A 112 48.29 3.75 22.28
N LEU A 113 49.30 3.21 21.59
CA LEU A 113 49.60 3.43 20.17
C LEU A 113 49.61 2.12 19.37
N THR A 114 49.14 1.01 19.93
CA THR A 114 49.00 -0.28 19.26
C THR A 114 47.59 -0.80 19.40
N GLU A 115 47.17 -1.69 18.50
CA GLU A 115 45.88 -2.35 18.64
C GLU A 115 45.88 -3.26 19.88
N THR A 116 44.75 -3.30 20.58
CA THR A 116 44.57 -4.03 21.84
C THR A 116 43.89 -5.37 21.57
N PRO A 117 44.54 -6.52 21.80
CA PRO A 117 43.87 -7.82 21.74
C PRO A 117 42.94 -7.97 22.95
N PHE A 118 41.71 -8.46 22.73
CA PHE A 118 40.71 -8.59 23.78
C PHE A 118 39.93 -9.91 23.72
N THR A 119 39.46 -10.36 24.89
CA THR A 119 38.50 -11.45 25.06
C THR A 119 37.57 -11.10 26.22
N GLN A 120 36.29 -10.91 25.94
CA GLN A 120 35.28 -10.50 26.93
C GLN A 120 33.86 -10.74 26.38
N THR A 121 32.84 -10.52 27.21
CA THR A 121 31.46 -10.38 26.76
C THR A 121 31.16 -8.94 26.37
N VAL A 122 30.34 -8.73 25.34
CA VAL A 122 29.90 -7.41 24.87
C VAL A 122 28.40 -7.41 24.57
N ASP A 123 27.76 -6.24 24.63
CA ASP A 123 26.48 -6.07 23.94
C ASP A 123 26.79 -5.80 22.46
N TYR A 124 26.21 -6.60 21.57
CA TYR A 124 26.35 -6.50 20.13
C TYR A 124 25.04 -5.98 19.53
N SER A 125 25.09 -4.78 18.95
CA SER A 125 23.98 -4.17 18.22
C SER A 125 24.19 -4.36 16.72
N LEU A 126 23.20 -4.96 16.07
CA LEU A 126 23.05 -4.98 14.61
C LEU A 126 21.83 -4.12 14.25
N ALA A 127 22.01 -3.09 13.44
CA ALA A 127 20.93 -2.28 12.89
C ALA A 127 20.99 -2.26 11.36
N VAL A 128 19.84 -2.00 10.72
CA VAL A 128 19.77 -1.81 9.26
C VAL A 128 19.81 -0.32 8.93
N VAL A 129 20.58 0.03 7.89
CA VAL A 129 20.67 1.39 7.39
C VAL A 129 19.47 1.65 6.49
N CYS A 130 18.66 2.68 6.78
CA CYS A 130 17.43 2.94 6.04
C CYS A 130 17.60 3.79 4.76
N ASP A 131 18.81 4.33 4.49
CA ASP A 131 19.12 5.15 3.32
C ASP A 131 20.38 4.60 2.62
N HIS A 132 20.17 3.62 1.74
CA HIS A 132 21.20 2.99 0.93
C HIS A 132 20.70 2.73 -0.51
N ASP A 133 21.57 2.24 -1.39
CA ASP A 133 21.18 1.74 -2.71
C ASP A 133 20.14 0.59 -2.55
N PRO A 134 18.90 0.71 -3.06
CA PRO A 134 17.85 -0.30 -2.87
C PRO A 134 18.23 -1.71 -3.35
N ALA A 135 19.24 -1.83 -4.24
CA ALA A 135 19.75 -3.12 -4.70
C ALA A 135 20.63 -3.86 -3.68
N THR A 136 21.19 -3.17 -2.68
CA THR A 136 22.15 -3.73 -1.72
C THR A 136 21.85 -3.29 -0.27
N PRO A 137 21.32 -4.19 0.58
CA PRO A 137 21.07 -3.85 1.98
C PRO A 137 22.36 -3.56 2.74
N GLN A 138 22.33 -2.52 3.59
CA GLN A 138 23.46 -2.12 4.43
C GLN A 138 23.13 -2.25 5.91
N TYR A 139 24.12 -2.65 6.69
CA TYR A 139 24.00 -2.95 8.12
C TYR A 139 25.04 -2.16 8.92
N GLN A 140 24.64 -1.63 10.06
CA GLN A 140 25.55 -1.01 11.02
C GLN A 140 25.80 -1.97 12.19
N HIS A 141 27.07 -2.25 12.44
CA HIS A 141 27.53 -3.16 13.49
C HIS A 141 28.22 -2.37 14.60
N SER A 142 27.75 -2.49 15.84
CA SER A 142 28.40 -1.90 17.01
C SER A 142 28.54 -2.92 18.14
N ILE A 143 29.62 -2.79 18.92
CA ILE A 143 29.75 -3.46 20.22
C ILE A 143 29.92 -2.45 21.33
N ARG A 144 29.25 -2.68 22.46
CA ARG A 144 29.43 -1.98 23.72
C ARG A 144 30.13 -2.90 24.71
N TYR A 145 31.24 -2.43 25.26
CA TYR A 145 32.08 -3.17 26.20
C TYR A 145 31.58 -3.06 27.64
N GLU A 146 32.09 -3.92 28.54
CA GLU A 146 31.71 -3.88 29.98
C GLU A 146 32.10 -2.56 30.69
N ASP A 147 32.99 -1.75 30.08
CA ASP A 147 33.35 -0.40 30.55
C ASP A 147 32.39 0.71 30.05
N GLY A 148 31.37 0.34 29.27
CA GLY A 148 30.40 1.26 28.66
C GLY A 148 30.86 1.92 27.37
N THR A 149 32.11 1.72 26.93
CA THR A 149 32.57 2.29 25.65
C THR A 149 32.01 1.51 24.46
N ARG A 150 31.70 2.19 23.36
CA ARG A 150 31.35 1.56 22.08
C ARG A 150 32.50 1.57 21.08
N SER A 151 32.45 0.61 20.16
CA SER A 151 33.19 0.64 18.89
C SER A 151 32.30 0.22 17.73
N THR A 152 32.66 0.65 16.52
CA THR A 152 32.15 0.08 15.27
C THR A 152 32.89 -1.24 15.01
N ILE A 153 32.27 -2.16 14.26
CA ILE A 153 32.93 -3.38 13.80
C ILE A 153 33.26 -3.24 12.31
N SER A 154 34.53 -3.41 11.94
CA SER A 154 34.88 -3.60 10.52
C SER A 154 34.49 -5.02 10.09
N PRO A 155 33.68 -5.17 9.01
CA PRO A 155 32.98 -6.41 8.75
C PRO A 155 33.91 -7.56 8.40
N THR A 156 33.88 -8.60 9.24
CA THR A 156 34.27 -9.96 8.84
C THR A 156 32.97 -10.71 8.57
N PRO A 157 32.80 -11.44 7.44
CA PRO A 157 31.57 -12.19 7.20
C PRO A 157 31.40 -13.31 8.23
N VAL A 158 30.37 -13.23 9.08
CA VAL A 158 30.10 -14.26 10.12
C VAL A 158 28.62 -14.58 10.25
N SER A 159 28.28 -15.87 10.20
CA SER A 159 26.92 -16.36 10.43
C SER A 159 26.41 -16.17 11.87
N ARG A 160 27.29 -16.00 12.87
CA ARG A 160 26.89 -15.79 14.28
C ARG A 160 26.60 -14.34 14.66
N LEU A 161 26.89 -13.38 13.78
CA LEU A 161 26.73 -11.94 14.01
C LEU A 161 25.56 -11.36 13.19
N SER A 162 24.44 -12.07 13.15
CA SER A 162 23.30 -11.79 12.28
C SER A 162 22.08 -11.18 12.97
N ILE A 163 22.14 -11.05 14.29
CA ILE A 163 21.08 -10.50 15.14
C ILE A 163 21.70 -9.96 16.42
N SER A 164 21.08 -8.96 17.04
CA SER A 164 21.62 -8.31 18.24
C SER A 164 21.64 -9.24 19.46
N LYS A 165 22.62 -9.06 20.34
CA LYS A 165 22.87 -9.92 21.51
C LYS A 165 23.36 -9.09 22.70
N SER A 166 22.96 -9.46 23.91
CA SER A 166 23.56 -8.93 25.14
C SER A 166 24.47 -9.99 25.76
N GLY A 167 25.66 -9.58 26.21
CA GLY A 167 26.66 -10.48 26.78
C GLY A 167 27.25 -11.50 25.80
N LEU A 168 27.35 -11.17 24.50
CA LEU A 168 27.95 -12.02 23.48
C LEU A 168 29.45 -12.24 23.73
N PRO A 169 29.94 -13.49 23.86
CA PRO A 169 31.37 -13.74 23.95
C PRO A 169 32.07 -13.47 22.61
N VAL A 170 33.04 -12.56 22.67
CA VAL A 170 33.83 -12.10 21.52
C VAL A 170 35.31 -12.10 21.87
N GLN A 171 36.14 -12.30 20.85
CA GLN A 171 37.59 -12.12 20.92
C GLN A 171 38.04 -11.41 19.66
N GLY A 172 39.11 -10.61 19.72
CA GLY A 172 39.50 -9.81 18.56
C GLY A 172 40.57 -8.77 18.88
N ILE A 173 40.64 -7.75 18.04
CA ILE A 173 41.47 -6.55 18.24
C ILE A 173 40.62 -5.28 18.19
N ARG A 174 40.94 -4.32 19.05
CA ARG A 174 40.39 -2.96 19.03
C ARG A 174 41.50 -1.98 18.71
N LEU A 175 41.24 -1.03 17.82
CA LEU A 175 42.11 0.12 17.60
C LEU A 175 41.25 1.37 17.46
N ASP A 176 41.53 2.37 18.28
CA ASP A 176 40.73 3.59 18.37
C ASP A 176 39.24 3.27 18.67
N ASP A 177 38.33 3.72 17.80
CA ASP A 177 36.88 3.52 17.85
C ASP A 177 36.39 2.31 17.04
N THR A 178 37.30 1.56 16.41
CA THR A 178 36.97 0.46 15.49
C THR A 178 37.50 -0.87 16.03
N SER A 179 36.78 -1.96 15.77
CA SER A 179 37.13 -3.30 16.21
C SER A 179 37.00 -4.34 15.11
N VAL A 180 37.80 -5.40 15.21
CA VAL A 180 37.65 -6.61 14.39
C VAL A 180 37.44 -7.78 15.33
N VAL A 181 36.30 -8.46 15.18
CA VAL A 181 35.89 -9.60 15.98
C VAL A 181 36.15 -10.89 15.22
N ARG A 182 36.68 -11.91 15.89
CA ARG A 182 36.90 -13.23 15.31
C ARG A 182 35.57 -13.90 14.93
N PRO A 183 35.48 -14.55 13.74
CA PRO A 183 34.27 -15.23 13.32
C PRO A 183 33.93 -16.42 14.24
N GLU A 184 34.92 -17.09 14.80
CA GLU A 184 34.73 -18.24 15.67
C GLU A 184 34.13 -17.84 17.05
N THR A 185 33.36 -18.74 17.66
CA THR A 185 32.92 -18.60 19.06
C THR A 185 34.09 -18.78 20.04
N PHE A 186 35.09 -19.58 19.67
CA PHE A 186 36.27 -19.89 20.47
C PHE A 186 37.56 -19.61 19.69
N GLN A 187 38.50 -18.88 20.27
CA GLN A 187 39.86 -18.75 19.76
C GLN A 187 40.77 -19.79 20.43
N THR A 188 41.31 -20.74 19.67
CA THR A 188 42.34 -21.68 20.15
C THR A 188 43.61 -20.91 20.54
N ILE A 189 44.22 -21.28 21.67
CA ILE A 189 45.40 -20.62 22.25
C ILE A 189 46.65 -21.47 22.02
N ASP A 190 47.68 -20.84 21.47
CA ASP A 190 49.01 -21.41 21.29
C ASP A 190 49.85 -21.45 22.59
N ALA A 191 51.02 -22.06 22.52
CA ALA A 191 51.91 -22.22 23.67
C ALA A 191 52.50 -20.90 24.21
N GLU A 192 52.53 -19.85 23.39
CA GLU A 192 53.05 -18.52 23.76
C GLU A 192 52.03 -17.81 24.67
N ASN A 193 50.78 -17.74 24.21
CA ASN A 193 49.68 -17.06 24.88
C ASN A 193 49.09 -17.87 26.05
N LEU A 194 49.32 -19.19 26.10
CA LEU A 194 48.79 -20.07 27.16
C LEU A 194 49.23 -19.66 28.57
N ASN A 195 50.46 -19.17 28.74
CA ASN A 195 50.96 -18.69 30.04
C ASN A 195 50.20 -17.45 30.51
N TRP A 196 49.93 -16.51 29.60
CA TRP A 196 49.13 -15.33 29.88
C TRP A 196 47.68 -15.73 30.20
N ALA A 197 47.05 -16.54 29.37
CA ALA A 197 45.65 -16.95 29.55
C ALA A 197 45.43 -17.69 30.88
N THR A 198 46.33 -18.61 31.24
CA THR A 198 46.27 -19.36 32.51
C THR A 198 46.51 -18.48 33.74
N SER A 199 47.16 -17.32 33.58
CA SER A 199 47.47 -16.40 34.69
C SER A 199 46.43 -15.29 34.86
N ASN A 200 45.66 -14.95 33.83
CA ASN A 200 44.78 -13.78 33.80
C ASN A 200 43.30 -14.09 33.57
N LEU A 201 42.94 -15.26 33.03
CA LEU A 201 41.55 -15.63 32.74
C LEU A 201 41.02 -16.70 33.71
N PRO A 202 39.76 -16.60 34.20
CA PRO A 202 39.09 -17.69 34.89
C PRO A 202 38.93 -18.91 33.99
N LEU A 203 39.01 -20.10 34.58
CA LEU A 203 38.83 -21.38 33.89
C LEU A 203 37.34 -21.75 33.87
N ALA A 204 36.75 -21.92 32.69
CA ALA A 204 35.36 -22.34 32.52
C ALA A 204 35.10 -23.81 32.95
N ASN A 205 36.12 -24.66 32.93
CA ASN A 205 36.02 -26.06 33.35
C ASN A 205 35.94 -26.16 34.89
N PHE A 206 34.79 -26.63 35.40
CA PHE A 206 34.58 -26.95 36.82
C PHE A 206 35.64 -27.92 37.41
N ASP A 207 36.20 -28.81 36.58
CA ASP A 207 37.36 -29.64 36.91
C ASP A 207 38.45 -29.45 35.83
N PRO A 208 39.64 -28.93 36.17
CA PRO A 208 40.72 -28.66 35.22
C PRO A 208 41.31 -29.89 34.53
N THR A 209 40.93 -31.10 34.97
CA THR A 209 41.37 -32.40 34.43
C THR A 209 40.33 -33.04 33.50
N ARG A 210 39.18 -32.40 33.28
CA ARG A 210 38.05 -32.94 32.50
C ARG A 210 37.71 -32.02 31.33
N ASP A 211 37.33 -32.64 30.22
CA ASP A 211 36.87 -32.00 28.99
C ASP A 211 35.59 -31.18 29.25
N PHE A 212 35.53 -29.96 28.72
CA PHE A 212 34.42 -29.03 29.00
C PHE A 212 33.06 -29.56 28.51
N LEU A 213 33.01 -30.15 27.31
CA LEU A 213 31.76 -30.55 26.66
C LEU A 213 31.20 -31.87 27.23
N THR A 214 32.06 -32.89 27.30
CA THR A 214 31.69 -34.28 27.61
C THR A 214 31.86 -34.62 29.10
N ASN A 215 32.52 -33.75 29.86
CA ASN A 215 32.89 -33.96 31.26
C ASN A 215 33.63 -35.31 31.47
N GLN A 216 34.45 -35.75 30.50
CA GLN A 216 35.32 -36.93 30.62
C GLN A 216 36.76 -36.55 30.99
N PRO A 217 37.53 -37.41 31.66
CA PRO A 217 38.95 -37.13 31.95
C PRO A 217 39.75 -36.92 30.67
N ILE A 218 40.59 -35.88 30.64
CA ILE A 218 41.46 -35.58 29.51
C ILE A 218 42.66 -36.52 29.52
N ALA A 219 42.97 -37.11 28.36
CA ALA A 219 44.09 -38.03 28.17
C ALA A 219 45.15 -37.41 27.25
N GLY A 220 46.18 -36.81 27.84
CA GLY A 220 47.24 -36.09 27.12
C GLY A 220 47.15 -34.57 27.35
N ASP A 221 47.77 -33.80 26.46
CA ASP A 221 47.75 -32.34 26.51
C ASP A 221 46.40 -31.82 25.97
N PRO A 222 45.65 -31.00 26.72
CA PRO A 222 44.36 -30.47 26.27
C PRO A 222 44.51 -29.38 25.19
N ILE A 223 43.50 -29.30 24.32
CA ILE A 223 43.25 -28.12 23.50
C ILE A 223 42.79 -27.00 24.44
N HIS A 224 43.49 -25.88 24.42
CA HIS A 224 43.15 -24.68 25.17
C HIS A 224 42.51 -23.67 24.22
N ALA A 225 41.38 -23.08 24.62
CA ALA A 225 40.72 -22.04 23.84
C ALA A 225 40.14 -20.97 24.77
N ILE A 226 39.97 -19.75 24.26
CA ILE A 226 39.36 -18.65 25.00
C ILE A 226 38.05 -18.22 24.37
N SER A 227 37.09 -17.81 25.21
CA SER A 227 35.84 -17.20 24.79
C SER A 227 35.24 -16.39 25.92
N GLY A 228 34.74 -15.17 25.64
CA GLY A 228 34.02 -14.36 26.63
C GLY A 228 34.82 -13.97 27.88
N GLY A 229 36.15 -13.90 27.80
CA GLY A 229 37.01 -13.69 28.97
C GLY A 229 37.32 -14.95 29.79
N PHE A 230 36.90 -16.14 29.35
CA PHE A 230 37.20 -17.42 30.02
C PHE A 230 38.18 -18.29 29.22
N LEU A 231 38.94 -19.11 29.94
CA LEU A 231 39.78 -20.19 29.39
C LEU A 231 39.02 -21.53 29.46
N PHE A 232 38.99 -22.25 28.35
CA PHE A 232 38.36 -23.56 28.18
C PHE A 232 39.42 -24.63 27.90
N ARG A 233 39.13 -25.87 28.33
CA ARG A 233 39.93 -27.07 28.03
C ARG A 233 39.07 -28.16 27.41
N PHE A 234 39.50 -28.65 26.24
CA PHE A 234 38.91 -29.77 25.53
C PHE A 234 39.91 -30.91 25.38
N ALA A 235 39.42 -32.15 25.33
CA ALA A 235 40.24 -33.33 25.11
C ALA A 235 40.74 -33.47 23.66
N ASN A 236 40.05 -32.85 22.70
CA ASN A 236 40.36 -32.88 21.28
C ASN A 236 39.63 -31.73 20.54
N GLU A 237 39.98 -31.54 19.26
CA GLU A 237 39.39 -30.53 18.39
C GLU A 237 37.91 -30.82 18.02
N GLU A 238 37.53 -32.10 17.97
CA GLU A 238 36.16 -32.53 17.63
C GLU A 238 35.13 -32.01 18.65
N ASN A 239 35.44 -32.09 19.94
CA ASN A 239 34.60 -31.56 21.01
C ASN A 239 34.49 -30.02 20.95
N LEU A 240 35.58 -29.31 20.65
CA LEU A 240 35.56 -27.85 20.48
C LEU A 240 34.69 -27.46 19.28
N SER A 241 34.94 -28.06 18.12
CA SER A 241 34.23 -27.78 16.86
C SER A 241 32.74 -28.12 16.95
N GLN A 242 32.37 -29.22 17.62
CA GLN A 242 30.98 -29.56 17.89
C GLN A 242 30.28 -28.46 18.71
N LEU A 243 30.86 -28.03 19.83
CA LEU A 243 30.26 -27.00 20.67
C LEU A 243 30.19 -25.66 19.94
N ALA A 244 31.25 -25.25 19.23
CA ALA A 244 31.28 -24.03 18.44
C ALA A 244 30.16 -23.99 17.39
N THR A 245 29.99 -25.08 16.62
CA THR A 245 28.95 -25.19 15.59
C THR A 245 27.54 -25.11 16.19
N GLN A 246 27.31 -25.81 17.31
CA GLN A 246 26.01 -25.80 17.99
C GLN A 246 25.68 -24.43 18.62
N LEU A 247 26.69 -23.70 19.10
CA LEU A 247 26.50 -22.34 19.63
C LEU A 247 26.27 -21.31 18.53
N ALA A 248 27.02 -21.35 17.43
CA ALA A 248 26.82 -20.42 16.31
C ALA A 248 25.40 -20.53 15.71
N ALA A 249 24.83 -21.74 15.68
CA ALA A 249 23.45 -21.96 15.27
C ALA A 249 22.39 -21.46 16.28
N LEU A 250 22.76 -21.25 17.54
CA LEU A 250 21.90 -20.61 18.55
C LEU A 250 22.11 -19.09 18.61
N ASP A 251 23.35 -18.60 18.43
CA ASP A 251 23.67 -17.17 18.29
C ASP A 251 22.85 -16.55 17.15
N ALA A 252 22.64 -17.30 16.06
CA ALA A 252 21.79 -16.94 14.93
C ALA A 252 20.27 -16.77 15.24
N ARG A 253 19.78 -17.19 16.41
CA ARG A 253 18.35 -17.12 16.77
C ARG A 253 18.04 -15.81 17.51
N PRO A 254 16.81 -15.25 17.39
CA PRO A 254 16.38 -14.11 18.19
C PRO A 254 16.56 -14.32 19.69
N GLY A 255 16.69 -13.21 20.41
CA GLY A 255 16.84 -13.19 21.86
C GLY A 255 18.23 -12.79 22.30
N LEU A 256 18.29 -11.69 23.05
CA LEU A 256 19.52 -11.07 23.51
C LEU A 256 20.49 -12.06 24.17
N SER A 257 19.98 -12.98 25.01
CA SER A 257 20.82 -13.92 25.76
C SER A 257 20.87 -15.35 25.20
N ILE A 258 20.24 -15.63 24.05
CA ILE A 258 20.19 -16.99 23.46
C ILE A 258 21.54 -17.35 22.82
N GLY A 259 22.00 -18.58 23.08
CA GLY A 259 23.22 -19.17 22.51
C GLY A 259 24.43 -19.04 23.42
N SER A 260 25.55 -18.58 22.85
CA SER A 260 26.80 -18.40 23.59
C SER A 260 26.76 -17.39 24.75
N PRO A 261 25.90 -16.34 24.79
CA PRO A 261 25.72 -15.54 26.01
C PRO A 261 25.23 -16.38 27.20
N ALA A 262 24.18 -17.21 27.01
CA ALA A 262 23.67 -18.10 28.05
C ALA A 262 24.71 -19.13 28.52
N LEU A 263 25.66 -19.52 27.67
CA LEU A 263 26.77 -20.38 28.10
C LEU A 263 27.67 -19.66 29.10
N ILE A 264 28.06 -18.40 28.82
CA ILE A 264 28.89 -17.61 29.72
C ILE A 264 28.18 -17.37 31.05
N GLU A 265 26.88 -17.07 31.04
CA GLU A 265 26.11 -16.90 32.28
C GLU A 265 25.99 -18.22 33.06
N THR A 266 25.81 -19.36 32.38
CA THR A 266 25.83 -20.69 33.01
C THR A 266 27.18 -20.97 33.70
N ILE A 267 28.29 -20.50 33.11
CA ILE A 267 29.63 -20.64 33.70
C ILE A 267 29.78 -19.70 34.92
N ARG A 268 29.38 -18.43 34.81
CA ARG A 268 29.46 -17.41 35.88
C ARG A 268 28.74 -17.83 37.18
N GLN A 269 27.71 -18.67 37.09
CA GLN A 269 26.93 -19.13 38.25
C GLN A 269 27.54 -20.34 39.02
N GLU A 270 28.60 -20.97 38.51
CA GLU A 270 29.49 -21.95 39.18
C GLU A 270 28.85 -23.07 40.07
N ALA A 271 27.61 -23.49 39.82
CA ALA A 271 26.92 -24.45 40.70
C ALA A 271 27.22 -25.94 40.45
N ALA A 272 27.60 -26.33 39.23
CA ALA A 272 27.80 -27.73 38.81
C ALA A 272 28.63 -27.83 37.52
N PRO A 273 29.17 -29.02 37.16
CA PRO A 273 29.75 -29.26 35.83
C PRO A 273 28.75 -29.02 34.70
N PHE A 274 29.22 -28.46 33.57
CA PHE A 274 28.41 -28.24 32.37
C PHE A 274 27.73 -29.54 31.90
N SER A 275 26.48 -29.41 31.43
CA SER A 275 25.68 -30.52 30.93
C SER A 275 25.10 -30.15 29.56
N GLN A 276 25.76 -30.61 28.49
CA GLN A 276 25.37 -30.35 27.10
C GLN A 276 23.88 -30.61 26.86
N ASN A 277 23.38 -31.80 27.24
CA ASN A 277 21.98 -32.18 27.02
C ASN A 277 21.00 -31.26 27.74
N ASN A 278 21.32 -30.79 28.95
CA ASN A 278 20.44 -29.89 29.70
C ASN A 278 20.46 -28.47 29.10
N PHE A 279 21.66 -27.96 28.78
CA PHE A 279 21.83 -26.65 28.17
C PHE A 279 21.08 -26.54 26.84
N PHE A 280 21.34 -27.47 25.90
CA PHE A 280 20.68 -27.43 24.59
C PHE A 280 19.17 -27.72 24.66
N ALA A 281 18.69 -28.50 25.64
CA ALA A 281 17.25 -28.66 25.85
C ALA A 281 16.59 -27.36 26.34
N ILE A 282 17.22 -26.62 27.25
CA ILE A 282 16.73 -25.30 27.72
C ILE A 282 16.75 -24.29 26.56
N GLN A 283 17.86 -24.20 25.82
CA GLN A 283 17.98 -23.28 24.69
C GLN A 283 17.01 -23.62 23.54
N ALA A 284 16.69 -24.89 23.32
CA ALA A 284 15.68 -25.31 22.34
C ALA A 284 14.24 -25.00 22.81
N ALA A 285 13.97 -25.06 24.11
CA ALA A 285 12.66 -24.73 24.69
C ALA A 285 12.41 -23.23 24.85
N ALA A 286 13.46 -22.40 24.80
CA ALA A 286 13.32 -20.94 24.77
C ALA A 286 12.69 -20.51 23.42
N VAL A 287 11.40 -20.19 23.47
CA VAL A 287 10.70 -19.43 22.41
C VAL A 287 11.16 -17.99 22.53
N THR A 288 11.73 -17.43 21.47
CA THR A 288 12.24 -16.05 21.49
C THR A 288 12.14 -15.45 20.08
N PRO A 289 11.63 -14.21 19.92
CA PRO A 289 11.04 -13.35 20.97
C PRO A 289 9.86 -14.03 21.69
N PRO A 290 9.66 -13.85 23.01
CA PRO A 290 8.39 -14.21 23.63
C PRO A 290 7.27 -13.50 22.88
N THR A 291 6.31 -14.28 22.41
CA THR A 291 5.24 -13.77 21.55
C THR A 291 3.86 -13.85 22.16
N ASP A 292 3.71 -14.49 23.33
CA ASP A 292 2.43 -14.70 24.05
C ASP A 292 2.30 -13.83 25.33
N GLU A 293 2.94 -12.66 25.38
CA GLU A 293 2.96 -11.76 26.56
C GLU A 293 2.84 -10.27 26.15
N VAL A 294 2.45 -9.40 27.10
CA VAL A 294 2.55 -7.93 26.96
C VAL A 294 4.00 -7.53 27.14
N ARG A 295 4.53 -6.62 26.31
CA ARG A 295 5.93 -6.19 26.34
C ARG A 295 6.08 -4.77 26.87
N ASP A 296 7.02 -4.59 27.79
CA ASP A 296 7.27 -3.30 28.42
C ASP A 296 8.07 -2.41 27.46
N TYR A 297 7.50 -1.27 27.05
CA TYR A 297 8.10 -0.33 26.10
C TYR A 297 8.41 1.03 26.75
N LEU A 298 9.68 1.43 26.77
CA LEU A 298 10.08 2.76 27.23
C LEU A 298 10.35 3.72 26.06
N ILE A 299 9.82 4.94 26.13
CA ILE A 299 10.26 6.05 25.28
C ILE A 299 10.97 7.11 26.13
N ILE A 300 12.26 7.30 25.91
CA ILE A 300 13.08 8.34 26.53
C ILE A 300 13.06 9.58 25.63
N ARG A 301 12.59 10.71 26.17
CA ARG A 301 12.55 11.99 25.46
C ARG A 301 13.84 12.77 25.69
N VAL A 302 14.48 13.26 24.63
CA VAL A 302 15.75 14.01 24.73
C VAL A 302 15.76 15.29 23.89
N GLU A 303 16.61 16.23 24.29
CA GLU A 303 16.83 17.54 23.69
C GLU A 303 18.34 17.80 23.49
N PHE A 304 18.68 18.68 22.55
CA PHE A 304 20.07 19.10 22.30
C PHE A 304 20.20 20.62 22.49
N SER A 305 21.35 21.07 22.99
CA SER A 305 21.55 22.48 23.36
C SER A 305 21.60 23.47 22.18
N ASP A 306 21.82 22.96 20.96
CA ASP A 306 22.00 23.72 19.72
C ASP A 306 20.89 23.49 18.67
N VAL A 307 20.03 22.49 18.86
CA VAL A 307 18.95 22.14 17.91
C VAL A 307 17.67 22.87 18.27
N THR A 308 17.07 23.56 17.30
CA THR A 308 15.80 24.26 17.49
C THR A 308 14.60 23.32 17.27
N GLY A 309 13.97 22.90 18.36
CA GLY A 309 12.75 22.11 18.38
C GLY A 309 12.60 21.39 19.71
N THR A 310 11.37 21.04 20.10
CA THR A 310 11.11 20.20 21.27
C THR A 310 10.76 18.77 20.82
N PRO A 311 11.16 17.73 21.56
CA PRO A 311 10.62 16.38 21.37
C PRO A 311 9.10 16.38 21.62
N PHE A 312 8.43 15.31 21.23
CA PHE A 312 7.00 15.16 21.46
C PHE A 312 6.71 15.10 22.97
N THR A 313 5.54 15.58 23.38
CA THR A 313 5.16 15.53 24.79
C THR A 313 4.83 14.10 25.20
N GLN A 314 4.95 13.82 26.50
CA GLN A 314 4.59 12.50 27.07
C GLN A 314 3.17 12.06 26.66
N PRO A 315 2.11 12.87 26.84
CA PRO A 315 0.75 12.47 26.45
C PRO A 315 0.57 12.22 24.95
N GLU A 316 1.29 12.91 24.08
CA GLU A 316 1.23 12.68 22.63
C GLU A 316 1.83 11.31 22.27
N LEU A 317 2.99 10.96 22.84
CA LEU A 317 3.64 9.68 22.63
C LEU A 317 2.83 8.51 23.20
N GLU A 318 2.34 8.64 24.44
CA GLU A 318 1.44 7.68 25.08
C GLU A 318 0.19 7.46 24.20
N THR A 319 -0.49 8.54 23.80
CA THR A 319 -1.70 8.46 22.96
C THR A 319 -1.43 7.75 21.63
N VAL A 320 -0.34 8.08 20.93
CA VAL A 320 -0.03 7.44 19.64
C VAL A 320 0.21 5.94 19.81
N VAL A 321 0.95 5.53 20.84
CA VAL A 321 1.26 4.12 21.07
C VAL A 321 0.00 3.36 21.51
N ASP A 322 -0.69 3.82 22.56
CA ASP A 322 -1.85 3.15 23.14
C ASP A 322 -3.02 3.00 22.16
N THR A 323 -3.26 4.02 21.33
CA THR A 323 -4.45 4.06 20.45
C THR A 323 -4.21 3.54 19.04
N LEU A 324 -2.97 3.57 18.53
CA LEU A 324 -2.67 3.24 17.13
C LEU A 324 -1.63 2.11 16.95
N VAL A 325 -0.63 1.98 17.84
CA VAL A 325 0.44 0.99 17.68
C VAL A 325 0.14 -0.31 18.44
N ALA A 326 -0.14 -0.23 19.75
CA ALA A 326 -0.37 -1.39 20.60
C ALA A 326 -1.56 -2.26 20.13
N PRO A 327 -2.72 -1.69 19.71
CA PRO A 327 -3.82 -2.49 19.17
C PRO A 327 -3.46 -3.14 17.83
N LYS A 328 -2.64 -2.48 17.01
CA LYS A 328 -2.20 -3.03 15.72
C LYS A 328 -1.21 -4.18 15.88
N LEU A 329 -0.29 -4.09 16.84
CA LEU A 329 0.63 -5.17 17.18
C LEU A 329 -0.11 -6.42 17.72
N ALA A 330 -1.15 -6.20 18.55
CA ALA A 330 -2.07 -7.26 18.97
C ALA A 330 -2.76 -7.91 17.78
N GLU A 331 -3.33 -7.10 16.88
CA GLU A 331 -4.00 -7.57 15.67
C GLU A 331 -3.06 -8.32 14.71
N PHE A 332 -1.81 -7.87 14.56
CA PHE A 332 -0.78 -8.52 13.73
C PHE A 332 -0.32 -9.87 14.28
N SER A 333 -0.31 -10.02 15.60
CA SER A 333 0.13 -11.22 16.32
C SER A 333 -0.99 -12.19 16.68
N TYR A 334 -2.23 -11.94 16.25
CA TYR A 334 -3.43 -12.73 16.63
C TYR A 334 -3.72 -12.70 18.14
N ASN A 335 -3.54 -11.52 18.74
CA ASN A 335 -3.63 -11.21 20.18
C ASN A 335 -2.61 -11.95 21.06
N LYS A 336 -1.53 -12.48 20.47
CA LYS A 336 -0.45 -13.11 21.24
C LYS A 336 0.41 -12.08 21.98
N THR A 337 0.84 -11.01 21.32
CA THR A 337 1.67 -9.94 21.92
C THR A 337 1.11 -8.54 21.67
N THR A 338 1.38 -7.63 22.61
CA THR A 338 1.17 -6.18 22.48
C THR A 338 2.23 -5.45 23.33
N ILE A 339 2.15 -4.13 23.41
CA ILE A 339 3.07 -3.29 24.19
C ILE A 339 2.32 -2.48 25.24
N ASP A 340 2.93 -2.31 26.41
CA ASP A 340 2.54 -1.34 27.44
C ASP A 340 3.59 -0.23 27.47
N VAL A 341 3.19 1.03 27.30
CA VAL A 341 4.12 2.14 27.08
C VAL A 341 4.34 2.96 28.35
N THR A 342 5.61 3.18 28.66
CA THR A 342 6.05 4.21 29.61
C THR A 342 6.84 5.27 28.85
N VAL A 343 6.53 6.54 29.09
CA VAL A 343 7.29 7.66 28.51
C VAL A 343 7.98 8.44 29.63
N SER A 344 9.24 8.84 29.43
CA SER A 344 10.00 9.56 30.45
C SER A 344 9.28 10.85 30.88
N SER A 345 9.12 11.07 32.19
CA SER A 345 8.41 12.24 32.74
C SER A 345 9.14 13.56 32.47
N SER A 346 10.47 13.51 32.44
CA SER A 346 11.37 14.58 32.00
C SER A 346 11.75 14.39 30.52
N ALA A 347 12.11 15.50 29.85
CA ALA A 347 12.96 15.46 28.66
C ALA A 347 14.40 15.78 29.09
N TYR A 348 15.38 15.04 28.59
CA TYR A 348 16.78 15.16 29.01
C TYR A 348 17.63 15.89 27.98
N THR A 349 18.31 16.96 28.37
CA THR A 349 19.30 17.60 27.49
C THR A 349 20.57 16.76 27.48
N LEU A 350 20.98 16.25 26.31
CA LEU A 350 22.20 15.45 26.16
C LEU A 350 23.47 16.31 26.20
N ALA A 351 24.62 15.67 26.41
CA ALA A 351 25.89 16.37 26.62
C ALA A 351 26.51 16.82 25.29
N GLU A 352 26.43 15.95 24.27
CA GLU A 352 26.84 16.29 22.91
C GLU A 352 25.75 17.09 22.16
N VAL A 353 26.22 17.95 21.25
CA VAL A 353 25.39 18.75 20.34
C VAL A 353 24.69 17.88 19.29
N GLY A 354 23.72 18.40 18.55
CA GLY A 354 22.90 17.66 17.55
C GLY A 354 23.64 17.14 16.30
N SER A 355 24.93 16.86 16.39
CA SER A 355 25.81 16.36 15.33
C SER A 355 26.53 15.10 15.83
N TYR A 356 26.02 13.93 15.46
CA TYR A 356 26.55 12.63 15.89
C TYR A 356 27.07 11.85 14.68
N ASP A 357 28.33 11.38 14.76
CA ASP A 357 28.90 10.44 13.79
C ASP A 357 28.44 8.98 14.05
N ASN A 358 27.93 8.69 15.26
CA ASN A 358 27.41 7.39 15.66
C ASN A 358 26.10 7.54 16.46
N VAL A 359 24.99 7.07 15.89
CA VAL A 359 23.65 7.14 16.51
C VAL A 359 23.55 6.33 17.81
N PHE A 360 24.33 5.26 17.96
CA PHE A 360 24.34 4.44 19.17
C PHE A 360 24.77 5.23 20.43
N THR A 361 25.57 6.30 20.26
CA THR A 361 25.96 7.19 21.35
C THR A 361 24.76 7.97 21.93
N ILE A 362 23.80 8.38 21.08
CA ILE A 362 22.56 9.08 21.53
C ILE A 362 21.79 8.20 22.51
N TYR A 363 21.75 6.89 22.28
CA TYR A 363 21.06 5.93 23.13
C TYR A 363 21.76 5.78 24.49
N ASP A 364 23.09 5.58 24.50
CA ASP A 364 23.84 5.45 25.75
C ASP A 364 23.75 6.72 26.61
N GLU A 365 23.85 7.92 26.01
CA GLU A 365 23.68 9.19 26.73
C GLU A 365 22.25 9.35 27.29
N ALA A 366 21.23 8.99 26.51
CA ALA A 366 19.84 9.06 26.93
C ALA A 366 19.53 8.10 28.09
N VAL A 367 20.02 6.86 28.03
CA VAL A 367 19.90 5.87 29.11
C VAL A 367 20.67 6.33 30.36
N ALA A 368 21.89 6.86 30.21
CA ALA A 368 22.67 7.40 31.32
C ALA A 368 21.97 8.59 31.99
N ALA A 369 21.36 9.51 31.22
CA ALA A 369 20.59 10.63 31.74
C ALA A 369 19.32 10.16 32.48
N TYR A 370 18.60 9.19 31.93
CA TYR A 370 17.42 8.59 32.54
C TYR A 370 17.75 7.94 33.90
N ILE A 371 18.85 7.19 34.00
CA ILE A 371 19.34 6.61 35.27
C ILE A 371 19.80 7.71 36.23
N ALA A 372 20.46 8.77 35.75
CA ALA A 372 20.93 9.88 36.58
C ALA A 372 19.79 10.69 37.24
N ASP A 373 18.59 10.71 36.65
CA ASP A 373 17.37 11.29 37.25
C ASP A 373 16.76 10.40 38.37
N GLY A 374 17.39 9.26 38.67
CA GLY A 374 17.04 8.35 39.77
C GLY A 374 16.15 7.17 39.37
N ASN A 375 15.95 6.95 38.06
CA ASN A 375 15.26 5.78 37.55
C ASN A 375 16.17 4.53 37.61
N SER A 376 15.57 3.34 37.53
CA SER A 376 16.32 2.07 37.44
C SER A 376 16.86 1.86 36.02
N ASN A 377 17.81 0.94 35.83
CA ASN A 377 18.39 0.69 34.49
C ASN A 377 17.31 0.14 33.53
N PRO A 378 16.89 0.89 32.50
CA PRO A 378 15.80 0.48 31.63
C PRO A 378 16.13 -0.79 30.84
N GLU A 379 17.41 -1.04 30.53
CA GLU A 379 17.89 -2.22 29.79
C GLU A 379 17.70 -3.56 30.53
N THR A 380 17.24 -3.50 31.78
CA THR A 380 16.90 -4.67 32.60
C THR A 380 15.42 -4.70 32.99
N GLN A 381 14.62 -3.75 32.49
CA GLN A 381 13.22 -3.54 32.86
C GLN A 381 12.26 -3.50 31.68
N TYR A 382 12.70 -3.09 30.50
CA TYR A 382 11.88 -2.95 29.31
C TYR A 382 12.39 -3.86 28.20
N ASP A 383 11.46 -4.44 27.43
CA ASP A 383 11.77 -5.25 26.24
C ASP A 383 12.22 -4.37 25.06
N HIS A 384 11.74 -3.13 25.01
CA HIS A 384 11.97 -2.16 23.94
C HIS A 384 12.25 -0.78 24.54
N ILE A 385 13.24 -0.06 24.01
CA ILE A 385 13.68 1.25 24.48
C ILE A 385 13.90 2.16 23.27
N SER A 386 13.05 3.17 23.11
CA SER A 386 13.10 4.14 22.03
C SER A 386 13.55 5.51 22.51
N ILE A 387 14.41 6.17 21.74
CA ILE A 387 14.85 7.54 22.02
C ILE A 387 14.13 8.50 21.07
N ASN A 388 13.29 9.39 21.62
CA ASN A 388 12.58 10.42 20.86
C ASN A 388 13.29 11.78 20.96
N PHE A 389 13.60 12.37 19.81
CA PHE A 389 14.35 13.63 19.73
C PHE A 389 13.89 14.54 18.58
N PRO A 390 14.17 15.85 18.63
CA PRO A 390 13.93 16.78 17.52
C PRO A 390 14.63 16.35 16.22
N ARG A 391 14.11 16.76 15.06
CA ARG A 391 14.66 16.34 13.76
C ARG A 391 16.13 16.74 13.60
N LEU A 392 17.00 15.75 13.54
CA LEU A 392 18.40 15.90 13.13
C LEU A 392 18.54 15.75 11.60
N GLY A 393 19.69 16.13 11.08
CA GLY A 393 20.07 15.95 9.67
C GLY A 393 20.30 14.50 9.22
N LEU A 394 19.79 13.53 9.99
CA LEU A 394 19.83 12.10 9.68
C LEU A 394 18.78 11.78 8.59
N PRO A 395 19.08 10.85 7.67
CA PRO A 395 18.25 10.63 6.48
C PRO A 395 16.91 9.94 6.76
N TRP A 396 16.83 9.20 7.87
CA TRP A 396 15.69 8.35 8.24
C TRP A 396 14.69 9.01 9.21
N GLU A 397 13.47 8.47 9.29
CA GLU A 397 12.46 8.87 10.30
C GLU A 397 12.51 7.99 11.57
N GLY A 398 12.75 6.69 11.40
CA GLY A 398 13.03 5.73 12.46
C GLY A 398 14.31 4.94 12.16
N PHE A 399 14.85 4.29 13.18
CA PHE A 399 16.00 3.38 13.09
C PHE A 399 15.93 2.41 14.28
N ALA A 400 16.34 1.15 14.09
CA ALA A 400 16.25 0.14 15.14
C ALA A 400 17.28 -0.98 15.00
N THR A 401 17.53 -1.65 16.12
CA THR A 401 18.32 -2.89 16.17
C THR A 401 17.48 -4.11 15.82
N ILE A 402 18.04 -5.00 15.00
CA ILE A 402 17.44 -6.29 14.63
C ILE A 402 17.59 -7.26 15.81
N GLY A 403 16.47 -7.76 16.33
CA GLY A 403 16.41 -8.67 17.48
C GLY A 403 16.93 -8.08 18.80
N GLY A 404 17.16 -6.77 18.82
CA GLY A 404 17.58 -6.01 19.99
C GLY A 404 16.43 -5.22 20.62
N GLN A 405 16.77 -4.34 21.55
CA GLN A 405 15.82 -3.48 22.27
C GLN A 405 15.97 -1.98 21.91
N GLU A 406 16.99 -1.61 21.12
CA GLU A 406 17.35 -0.21 20.86
C GLU A 406 16.57 0.33 19.64
N GLN A 407 15.95 1.51 19.78
CA GLN A 407 15.23 2.24 18.72
C GLN A 407 15.43 3.77 18.81
N TRP A 408 15.24 4.47 17.70
CA TRP A 408 15.38 5.93 17.59
C TRP A 408 14.26 6.54 16.73
N LEU A 409 13.70 7.67 17.17
CA LEU A 409 12.63 8.40 16.46
C LEU A 409 13.08 9.84 16.16
N ASN A 410 13.38 10.10 14.88
CA ASN A 410 14.04 11.32 14.41
C ASN A 410 13.04 12.41 14.01
N GLY A 411 12.55 13.17 14.99
CA GLY A 411 11.73 14.36 14.80
C GLY A 411 10.32 14.14 14.25
N ARG A 412 9.89 12.88 14.12
CA ARG A 412 8.54 12.48 13.71
C ARG A 412 8.10 11.28 14.54
N VAL A 413 6.78 11.19 14.76
CA VAL A 413 6.12 10.13 15.51
C VAL A 413 4.97 9.65 14.62
N ARG A 414 5.24 8.61 13.82
CA ARG A 414 4.21 7.96 12.99
C ARG A 414 3.94 6.56 13.55
N PRO A 415 2.67 6.11 13.63
CA PRO A 415 2.34 4.75 14.03
C PRO A 415 3.02 3.68 13.16
N SER A 416 3.09 3.90 11.84
CA SER A 416 3.74 2.99 10.89
C SER A 416 5.24 2.83 11.16
N THR A 417 5.96 3.95 11.38
CA THR A 417 7.39 3.93 11.72
C THR A 417 7.64 3.19 13.04
N ILE A 418 6.89 3.49 14.10
CA ILE A 418 7.07 2.79 15.39
C ILE A 418 6.81 1.28 15.23
N LEU A 419 5.78 0.89 14.49
CA LEU A 419 5.47 -0.53 14.25
C LEU A 419 6.53 -1.23 13.39
N HIS A 420 7.13 -0.53 12.43
CA HIS A 420 8.27 -1.01 11.62
C HIS A 420 9.52 -1.22 12.49
N GLU A 421 9.91 -0.22 13.28
CA GLU A 421 11.05 -0.31 14.21
C GLU A 421 10.86 -1.41 15.27
N LEU A 422 9.61 -1.64 15.71
CA LEU A 422 9.28 -2.78 16.57
C LEU A 422 9.49 -4.09 15.82
N GLY A 423 9.04 -4.21 14.57
CA GLY A 423 9.31 -5.36 13.71
C GLY A 423 10.81 -5.73 13.67
N HIS A 424 11.69 -4.74 13.53
CA HIS A 424 13.14 -4.96 13.66
C HIS A 424 13.55 -5.50 15.03
N ASN A 425 13.11 -4.89 16.14
CA ASN A 425 13.40 -5.41 17.49
C ASN A 425 12.87 -6.85 17.71
N TYR A 426 11.74 -7.22 17.10
CA TYR A 426 11.25 -8.61 17.06
C TYR A 426 12.12 -9.56 16.21
N GLY A 427 13.03 -9.03 15.39
CA GLY A 427 14.01 -9.75 14.57
C GLY A 427 13.73 -9.72 13.06
N LEU A 428 12.77 -8.93 12.59
CA LEU A 428 12.41 -8.88 11.17
C LEU A 428 13.41 -8.08 10.32
N SER A 429 13.60 -8.54 9.09
CA SER A 429 14.23 -7.78 7.99
C SER A 429 13.18 -6.96 7.23
N HIS A 430 13.59 -6.05 6.34
CA HIS A 430 12.65 -5.42 5.41
C HIS A 430 11.96 -6.44 4.49
N ALA A 431 10.70 -6.18 4.17
CA ALA A 431 9.99 -6.83 3.07
C ALA A 431 10.38 -6.14 1.76
N SER A 432 10.83 -6.92 0.78
CA SER A 432 11.42 -6.41 -0.47
C SER A 432 10.52 -6.71 -1.67
N TYR A 433 10.86 -6.20 -2.85
CA TYR A 433 10.32 -6.63 -4.13
C TYR A 433 11.44 -7.16 -5.01
N TRP A 434 11.22 -8.26 -5.73
CA TRP A 434 12.18 -8.73 -6.73
C TRP A 434 11.84 -8.08 -8.08
N GLN A 435 12.61 -7.07 -8.45
CA GLN A 435 12.42 -6.37 -9.71
C GLN A 435 12.93 -7.23 -10.87
N TYR A 436 11.99 -7.69 -11.69
CA TYR A 436 12.27 -8.41 -12.91
C TYR A 436 13.11 -7.61 -13.92
N ASP A 437 14.10 -8.25 -14.54
CA ASP A 437 14.87 -7.68 -15.64
C ASP A 437 14.09 -7.73 -16.97
N ALA A 438 13.28 -6.68 -17.20
CA ALA A 438 12.56 -6.50 -18.45
C ALA A 438 13.44 -6.36 -19.71
N THR A 439 14.77 -6.23 -19.56
CA THR A 439 15.70 -6.22 -20.71
C THR A 439 16.09 -7.63 -21.15
N ASN A 440 15.95 -8.63 -20.28
CA ASN A 440 16.19 -10.04 -20.57
C ASN A 440 14.99 -10.67 -21.30
N SER A 441 14.83 -10.34 -22.59
CA SER A 441 13.75 -10.89 -23.44
C SER A 441 13.79 -12.41 -23.67
N ALA A 442 14.72 -13.14 -23.05
CA ALA A 442 14.81 -14.59 -23.08
C ALA A 442 14.19 -15.24 -21.84
N SER A 443 13.95 -14.48 -20.76
CA SER A 443 13.24 -14.94 -19.58
C SER A 443 11.76 -14.60 -19.63
N THR A 444 10.99 -15.35 -18.84
CA THR A 444 9.61 -15.05 -18.46
C THR A 444 9.35 -15.46 -17.00
N ASP A 445 10.41 -15.77 -16.23
CA ASP A 445 10.28 -16.06 -14.80
C ASP A 445 10.44 -14.73 -14.02
N PRO A 446 9.40 -14.24 -13.31
CA PRO A 446 9.50 -13.07 -12.46
C PRO A 446 10.49 -13.21 -11.29
N VAL A 447 11.13 -14.37 -11.06
CA VAL A 447 12.31 -14.50 -10.17
C VAL A 447 13.61 -14.89 -10.88
N ASP A 448 13.77 -14.52 -12.16
CA ASP A 448 15.03 -14.68 -12.88
C ASP A 448 16.21 -14.04 -12.12
N ILE A 449 17.34 -14.74 -12.08
CA ILE A 449 18.56 -14.35 -11.37
C ILE A 449 19.25 -13.08 -11.93
N THR A 450 18.84 -12.61 -13.10
CA THR A 450 19.25 -11.31 -13.68
C THR A 450 18.46 -10.12 -13.13
N GLY A 451 17.36 -10.36 -12.42
CA GLY A 451 16.61 -9.33 -11.69
C GLY A 451 17.39 -8.73 -10.53
N THR A 452 16.81 -7.71 -9.89
CA THR A 452 17.43 -6.95 -8.81
C THR A 452 16.52 -6.82 -7.60
N SER A 453 17.10 -6.78 -6.40
CA SER A 453 16.34 -6.45 -5.19
C SER A 453 15.88 -4.99 -5.22
N GLU A 454 14.65 -4.72 -4.80
CA GLU A 454 14.20 -3.40 -4.33
C GLU A 454 13.89 -3.52 -2.83
N ASP A 455 14.76 -2.95 -2.01
CA ASP A 455 14.55 -2.85 -0.56
C ASP A 455 13.33 -1.97 -0.21
N TYR A 456 12.63 -2.28 0.90
CA TYR A 456 11.26 -1.81 1.20
C TYR A 456 10.20 -2.11 0.13
N GLY A 457 10.54 -2.89 -0.89
CA GLY A 457 9.79 -2.94 -2.13
C GLY A 457 8.38 -3.55 -2.06
N ASP A 458 8.00 -4.27 -1.00
CA ASP A 458 6.63 -4.81 -0.86
C ASP A 458 5.66 -3.72 -0.32
N PRO A 459 4.70 -3.22 -1.14
CA PRO A 459 3.77 -2.17 -0.74
C PRO A 459 2.61 -2.69 0.13
N PHE A 460 2.63 -3.96 0.52
CA PHE A 460 1.58 -4.61 1.31
C PHE A 460 2.08 -5.06 2.70
N ASP A 461 3.36 -4.91 3.01
CA ASP A 461 3.95 -5.24 4.31
C ASP A 461 4.43 -3.98 5.03
N VAL A 462 4.19 -3.89 6.34
CA VAL A 462 4.69 -2.78 7.17
C VAL A 462 6.22 -2.76 7.27
N MET A 463 6.90 -3.90 7.08
CA MET A 463 8.36 -3.98 6.88
C MET A 463 8.81 -3.56 5.47
N GLY A 464 7.87 -3.22 4.58
CA GLY A 464 8.09 -2.58 3.29
C GLY A 464 7.45 -1.18 3.24
N ASP A 465 6.67 -0.88 2.20
CA ASP A 465 5.91 0.38 2.02
C ASP A 465 4.41 0.23 2.40
N GLY A 466 4.06 -0.82 3.15
CA GLY A 466 2.68 -1.12 3.57
C GLY A 466 2.15 -0.18 4.67
N ASP A 467 0.92 0.29 4.48
CA ASP A 467 0.22 1.15 5.44
C ASP A 467 -0.27 0.40 6.69
N ILE A 468 -0.50 1.11 7.79
CA ILE A 468 -0.90 0.50 9.07
C ILE A 468 -2.36 0.00 9.11
N ALA A 469 -3.23 0.40 8.17
CA ALA A 469 -4.62 -0.06 8.15
C ALA A 469 -4.74 -1.44 7.46
N ASN A 470 -4.12 -1.56 6.28
CA ASN A 470 -4.26 -2.70 5.37
C ASN A 470 -3.03 -3.60 5.27
N GLY A 471 -1.84 -3.04 5.58
CA GLY A 471 -0.60 -3.77 5.69
C GLY A 471 -0.60 -4.75 6.85
N HIS A 472 0.28 -5.75 6.78
CA HIS A 472 0.53 -6.79 7.79
C HIS A 472 1.93 -7.33 7.54
N PHE A 473 2.63 -7.83 8.56
CA PHE A 473 3.83 -8.63 8.34
C PHE A 473 3.48 -9.88 7.51
N HIS A 474 4.33 -10.22 6.54
CA HIS A 474 4.14 -11.31 5.60
C HIS A 474 4.16 -12.68 6.29
N ILE A 475 3.65 -13.72 5.63
CA ILE A 475 3.43 -15.02 6.28
C ILE A 475 4.72 -15.67 6.82
N ALA A 476 5.84 -15.52 6.10
CA ALA A 476 7.13 -16.01 6.57
C ALA A 476 7.64 -15.27 7.82
N ALA A 477 7.45 -13.95 7.90
CA ALA A 477 7.75 -13.16 9.09
C ALA A 477 6.87 -13.59 10.29
N LYS A 478 5.56 -13.74 10.08
CA LYS A 478 4.63 -14.23 11.11
C LYS A 478 4.93 -15.67 11.56
N GLN A 479 5.42 -16.53 10.67
CA GLN A 479 5.89 -17.87 11.02
C GLN A 479 7.21 -17.82 11.79
N TYR A 480 8.17 -16.98 11.37
CA TYR A 480 9.46 -16.77 12.05
C TYR A 480 9.27 -16.31 13.51
N LEU A 481 8.31 -15.43 13.76
CA LEU A 481 7.93 -14.98 15.10
C LEU A 481 7.09 -16.02 15.88
N GLY A 482 6.62 -17.10 15.26
CA GLY A 482 5.70 -18.05 15.89
C GLY A 482 4.30 -17.51 16.15
N TRP A 483 3.92 -16.42 15.48
CA TRP A 483 2.55 -15.89 15.53
C TRP A 483 1.58 -16.82 14.79
N ILE A 484 2.00 -17.43 13.68
CA ILE A 484 1.27 -18.55 13.05
C ILE A 484 1.71 -19.86 13.72
N ASP A 485 0.76 -20.62 14.25
CA ASP A 485 1.03 -21.91 14.89
C ASP A 485 1.55 -22.95 13.89
N ASN A 486 2.36 -23.91 14.35
CA ASN A 486 2.92 -24.98 13.50
C ASN A 486 1.88 -25.95 12.89
N SER A 487 0.60 -25.87 13.29
CA SER A 487 -0.52 -26.55 12.64
C SER A 487 -1.14 -25.76 11.47
N ASN A 488 -0.80 -24.47 11.37
CA ASN A 488 -1.45 -23.48 10.52
C ASN A 488 -0.57 -23.08 9.33
N TRP A 489 0.56 -23.74 9.12
CA TRP A 489 1.36 -23.64 7.90
C TRP A 489 1.97 -25.01 7.59
N GLN A 490 2.41 -25.23 6.35
CA GLN A 490 3.06 -26.49 5.96
C GLN A 490 4.13 -26.28 4.89
N THR A 491 5.15 -27.13 4.89
CA THR A 491 6.15 -27.20 3.82
C THR A 491 5.76 -28.25 2.78
N LEU A 492 5.87 -27.91 1.49
CA LEU A 492 5.72 -28.81 0.35
C LEU A 492 7.08 -28.91 -0.36
N GLU A 493 7.69 -30.10 -0.46
CA GLU A 493 9.08 -30.25 -0.94
C GLU A 493 9.24 -31.24 -2.09
N THR A 494 8.26 -32.12 -2.32
CA THR A 494 8.39 -33.26 -3.24
C THR A 494 7.18 -33.40 -4.17
N PRO A 495 7.29 -34.14 -5.29
CA PRO A 495 6.15 -34.46 -6.14
C PRO A 495 4.96 -35.15 -5.43
N ALA A 496 5.21 -35.82 -4.30
CA ALA A 496 4.16 -36.44 -3.48
C ALA A 496 3.29 -35.40 -2.74
N ASP A 497 3.78 -34.16 -2.61
CA ASP A 497 3.11 -33.02 -1.99
C ASP A 497 2.31 -32.20 -3.04
N SER A 498 2.13 -32.73 -4.25
CA SER A 498 1.24 -32.14 -5.27
C SER A 498 -0.23 -32.34 -4.88
N GLY A 499 -1.01 -31.27 -4.83
CA GLY A 499 -2.37 -31.31 -4.31
C GLY A 499 -3.14 -30.01 -4.50
N THR A 500 -4.37 -29.99 -3.96
CA THR A 500 -5.17 -28.78 -3.83
C THR A 500 -5.32 -28.48 -2.34
N TYR A 501 -5.00 -27.26 -1.94
CA TYR A 501 -4.90 -26.82 -0.56
C TYR A 501 -5.80 -25.62 -0.30
N ARG A 502 -6.59 -25.68 0.76
CA ARG A 502 -7.36 -24.53 1.24
C ARG A 502 -6.50 -23.71 2.20
N ILE A 503 -6.21 -22.47 1.84
CA ILE A 503 -5.56 -21.51 2.74
C ILE A 503 -6.53 -20.42 3.19
N TYR A 504 -6.51 -20.06 4.46
CA TYR A 504 -7.30 -18.99 5.06
C TYR A 504 -6.49 -17.71 5.14
N ARG A 505 -7.18 -16.56 5.13
CA ARG A 505 -6.51 -15.25 5.12
C ARG A 505 -5.66 -15.01 6.37
N PHE A 506 -4.42 -14.53 6.22
CA PHE A 506 -3.49 -14.29 7.35
C PHE A 506 -3.58 -12.86 7.93
N ASP A 507 -4.26 -11.95 7.24
CA ASP A 507 -4.41 -10.54 7.59
C ASP A 507 -5.69 -10.26 8.42
N SER A 508 -6.18 -11.26 9.16
CA SER A 508 -7.30 -11.14 10.10
C SER A 508 -6.86 -11.50 11.51
N ALA A 509 -7.32 -10.76 12.53
CA ALA A 509 -6.98 -11.05 13.93
C ALA A 509 -7.54 -12.42 14.39
N ASP A 510 -8.67 -12.84 13.82
CA ASP A 510 -9.33 -14.12 14.10
C ASP A 510 -8.89 -15.25 13.14
N ALA A 511 -7.80 -15.07 12.40
CA ALA A 511 -7.36 -16.04 11.39
C ALA A 511 -6.93 -17.38 12.04
N THR A 512 -7.52 -18.47 11.58
CA THR A 512 -7.25 -19.83 12.04
C THR A 512 -7.23 -20.81 10.86
N GLY A 513 -6.83 -22.07 11.12
CA GLY A 513 -6.65 -23.07 10.06
C GLY A 513 -5.33 -22.88 9.30
N LEU A 514 -5.19 -23.52 8.15
CA LEU A 514 -3.99 -23.40 7.31
C LEU A 514 -3.92 -21.99 6.69
N GLN A 515 -2.96 -21.16 7.08
CA GLN A 515 -2.80 -19.76 6.69
C GLN A 515 -1.70 -19.54 5.63
N GLY A 516 -0.83 -20.53 5.40
CA GLY A 516 0.30 -20.40 4.48
C GLY A 516 0.88 -21.73 3.99
N LEU A 517 1.34 -21.74 2.73
CA LEU A 517 2.15 -22.81 2.15
C LEU A 517 3.59 -22.32 1.96
N ARG A 518 4.57 -23.16 2.30
CA ARG A 518 6.00 -22.94 2.04
C ARG A 518 6.49 -23.99 1.06
N ILE A 519 6.85 -23.61 -0.16
CA ILE A 519 7.06 -24.54 -1.28
C ILE A 519 8.53 -24.47 -1.72
N ALA A 520 9.24 -25.59 -1.76
CA ALA A 520 10.66 -25.60 -2.11
C ALA A 520 10.90 -25.22 -3.59
N LYS A 521 11.88 -24.33 -3.84
CA LYS A 521 12.42 -24.04 -5.18
C LYS A 521 13.49 -25.10 -5.49
N SER A 522 13.26 -25.95 -6.49
CA SER A 522 14.03 -27.20 -6.65
C SER A 522 15.52 -26.95 -6.94
N GLU A 523 16.38 -27.89 -6.52
CA GLU A 523 17.86 -27.80 -6.62
C GLU A 523 18.53 -26.64 -5.83
N THR A 524 17.76 -25.78 -5.15
CA THR A 524 18.25 -24.70 -4.27
C THR A 524 17.92 -24.97 -2.79
N SER A 525 18.20 -24.00 -1.90
CA SER A 525 17.64 -23.96 -0.53
C SER A 525 16.56 -22.88 -0.36
N ASP A 526 16.04 -22.35 -1.47
CA ASP A 526 15.06 -21.27 -1.48
C ASP A 526 13.63 -21.82 -1.48
N TYR A 527 12.67 -20.98 -1.09
CA TYR A 527 11.27 -21.36 -0.98
C TYR A 527 10.35 -20.25 -1.50
N TYR A 528 9.19 -20.61 -2.00
CA TYR A 528 8.07 -19.69 -2.19
C TYR A 528 7.11 -19.78 -1.01
N TRP A 529 6.53 -18.65 -0.64
CA TRP A 529 5.45 -18.57 0.34
C TRP A 529 4.17 -18.11 -0.33
N VAL A 530 3.12 -18.92 -0.18
CA VAL A 530 1.78 -18.64 -0.71
C VAL A 530 0.86 -18.30 0.46
N GLY A 531 0.36 -17.06 0.49
CA GLY A 531 -0.60 -16.57 1.48
C GLY A 531 -1.88 -16.03 0.83
N TYR A 532 -2.91 -15.84 1.65
CA TYR A 532 -4.14 -15.16 1.24
C TYR A 532 -4.40 -13.94 2.13
N ARG A 533 -4.82 -12.81 1.53
CA ARG A 533 -5.14 -11.57 2.24
C ARG A 533 -6.27 -10.82 1.53
N LYS A 534 -7.01 -9.95 2.21
CA LYS A 534 -8.16 -9.23 1.63
C LYS A 534 -8.30 -7.76 2.02
N ARG A 535 -7.44 -7.21 2.89
CA ARG A 535 -7.57 -5.80 3.32
C ARG A 535 -7.39 -4.79 2.20
N TYR A 536 -6.50 -5.06 1.26
CA TYR A 536 -6.36 -4.29 0.02
C TYR A 536 -7.51 -4.60 -0.95
N SER A 537 -8.75 -4.31 -0.55
CA SER A 537 -9.97 -4.60 -1.32
C SER A 537 -10.02 -3.85 -2.65
N GLY A 538 -9.33 -2.71 -2.78
CA GLY A 538 -9.14 -1.98 -4.03
C GLY A 538 -8.13 -2.61 -5.00
N ILE A 539 -7.55 -3.77 -4.67
CA ILE A 539 -6.58 -4.52 -5.49
C ILE A 539 -7.12 -5.94 -5.67
N PRO A 540 -8.01 -6.20 -6.66
CA PRO A 540 -8.73 -7.46 -6.75
C PRO A 540 -7.83 -8.69 -6.96
N THR A 541 -6.71 -8.52 -7.68
CA THR A 541 -5.66 -9.55 -7.84
C THR A 541 -5.08 -10.03 -6.52
N LEU A 542 -5.00 -9.14 -5.52
CA LEU A 542 -4.50 -9.45 -4.19
C LEU A 542 -5.63 -9.93 -3.25
N ALA A 543 -6.83 -9.34 -3.34
CA ALA A 543 -7.97 -9.66 -2.48
C ALA A 543 -8.73 -10.96 -2.86
N SER A 544 -8.59 -11.39 -4.12
CA SER A 544 -9.18 -12.62 -4.66
C SER A 544 -8.14 -13.64 -5.16
N GLY A 545 -6.87 -13.27 -5.18
CA GLY A 545 -5.76 -14.14 -5.62
C GLY A 545 -4.80 -14.52 -4.48
N ALA A 546 -3.69 -15.16 -4.85
CA ALA A 546 -2.64 -15.51 -3.90
C ALA A 546 -1.57 -14.41 -3.80
N TYR A 547 -1.22 -14.05 -2.57
CA TYR A 547 -0.04 -13.24 -2.26
C TYR A 547 1.18 -14.16 -2.27
N LEU A 548 2.10 -13.94 -3.21
CA LEU A 548 3.25 -14.80 -3.48
C LEU A 548 4.55 -14.05 -3.22
N ILE A 549 5.39 -14.61 -2.34
CA ILE A 549 6.70 -14.04 -2.00
C ILE A 549 7.80 -15.10 -2.07
N TRP A 550 9.00 -14.69 -2.44
CA TRP A 550 10.20 -15.52 -2.52
C TRP A 550 11.03 -15.39 -1.24
N GLU A 551 11.31 -16.52 -0.58
CA GLU A 551 12.30 -16.65 0.49
C GLU A 551 13.64 -17.10 -0.13
N ASN A 552 14.40 -16.11 -0.60
CA ASN A 552 15.72 -16.29 -1.21
C ASN A 552 16.80 -16.45 -0.12
N ARG A 553 17.44 -17.63 -0.08
CA ARG A 553 18.51 -17.99 0.85
C ARG A 553 19.87 -18.18 0.18
N THR A 554 19.94 -18.27 -1.15
CA THR A 554 21.14 -18.70 -1.87
C THR A 554 21.93 -17.60 -2.59
N SER A 555 21.32 -16.45 -2.93
CA SER A 555 21.90 -15.56 -3.96
C SER A 555 22.37 -14.17 -3.50
N LEU A 556 22.23 -13.81 -2.22
CA LEU A 556 22.80 -12.56 -1.68
C LEU A 556 24.03 -12.83 -0.77
N PRO A 557 25.26 -12.52 -1.23
CA PRO A 557 26.49 -12.87 -0.50
C PRO A 557 26.77 -12.02 0.75
N ASP A 558 26.15 -10.84 0.87
CA ASP A 558 26.44 -9.86 1.93
C ASP A 558 25.31 -9.72 2.98
N THR A 559 24.20 -10.45 2.84
CA THR A 559 23.19 -10.55 3.91
C THR A 559 23.70 -11.47 5.03
N PRO A 560 23.58 -11.09 6.32
CA PRO A 560 23.94 -11.98 7.43
C PRO A 560 23.24 -13.34 7.29
N ALA A 561 24.03 -14.42 7.35
CA ALA A 561 23.76 -15.71 6.69
C ALA A 561 22.63 -16.59 7.29
N ASN A 562 21.59 -15.98 7.85
CA ASN A 562 20.41 -16.65 8.43
C ASN A 562 19.19 -15.71 8.56
N ASN A 563 19.08 -14.66 7.74
CA ASN A 563 17.91 -13.79 7.62
C ASN A 563 16.70 -14.52 6.99
N ASN A 564 16.35 -15.70 7.51
CA ASN A 564 15.28 -16.63 7.09
C ASN A 564 13.85 -16.05 7.13
N ASN A 565 13.73 -14.73 7.31
CA ASN A 565 12.50 -13.95 7.30
C ASN A 565 12.52 -12.80 6.29
N ARG A 566 13.62 -12.54 5.57
CA ARG A 566 13.58 -11.60 4.44
C ARG A 566 12.90 -12.30 3.27
N CYS A 567 11.91 -11.63 2.68
CA CYS A 567 11.20 -12.12 1.52
C CYS A 567 11.04 -11.01 0.48
N TRP A 568 10.89 -11.43 -0.78
CA TRP A 568 10.66 -10.55 -1.92
C TRP A 568 9.29 -10.82 -2.51
N LEU A 569 8.44 -9.80 -2.61
CA LEU A 569 7.23 -9.84 -3.42
C LEU A 569 7.57 -10.25 -4.86
N ILE A 570 6.80 -11.17 -5.41
CA ILE A 570 6.86 -11.56 -6.82
C ILE A 570 5.71 -10.87 -7.54
N ASP A 571 6.04 -10.09 -8.57
CA ASP A 571 5.06 -9.53 -9.50
C ASP A 571 4.64 -10.62 -10.50
N THR A 572 3.42 -11.15 -10.34
CA THR A 572 2.83 -12.14 -11.26
C THR A 572 1.99 -11.51 -12.38
N THR A 573 1.96 -10.18 -12.44
CA THR A 573 1.21 -9.35 -13.38
C THR A 573 2.10 -8.53 -14.32
N ILE A 574 3.43 -8.71 -14.27
CA ILE A 574 4.56 -8.26 -15.12
C ILE A 574 4.32 -7.47 -16.44
N ASP A 575 3.28 -7.79 -17.21
CA ASP A 575 2.84 -7.06 -18.41
C ASP A 575 1.97 -5.81 -18.06
N SER A 576 1.58 -5.66 -16.78
CA SER A 576 0.64 -4.67 -16.27
C SER A 576 1.30 -3.28 -16.12
N PRO A 577 0.60 -2.19 -16.46
CA PRO A 577 1.11 -0.83 -16.21
C PRO A 577 1.24 -0.49 -14.71
N ASP A 578 0.65 -1.30 -13.81
CA ASP A 578 0.67 -1.08 -12.37
C ASP A 578 1.87 -1.72 -11.65
N GLY A 579 2.56 -2.65 -12.31
CA GLY A 579 3.69 -3.43 -11.77
C GLY A 579 3.38 -4.05 -10.42
N LYS A 580 4.31 -3.97 -9.47
CA LYS A 580 4.19 -4.58 -8.13
C LYS A 580 2.93 -4.21 -7.32
N VAL A 581 2.17 -3.18 -7.72
CA VAL A 581 0.93 -2.76 -7.04
C VAL A 581 -0.25 -3.70 -7.35
N ASP A 582 -0.23 -4.48 -8.44
CA ASP A 582 -1.26 -5.50 -8.72
C ASP A 582 -0.74 -6.95 -8.68
N ALA A 583 0.49 -7.16 -8.18
CA ALA A 583 1.29 -8.39 -8.15
C ALA A 583 0.62 -9.73 -7.76
N GLY A 584 -0.56 -9.70 -7.13
CA GLY A 584 -1.27 -10.88 -6.65
C GLY A 584 -1.64 -11.87 -7.77
N LEU A 585 -1.42 -13.16 -7.53
CA LEU A 585 -1.69 -14.20 -8.51
C LEU A 585 -3.20 -14.45 -8.61
N ALA A 586 -3.82 -13.96 -9.67
CA ALA A 586 -5.27 -14.01 -9.90
C ALA A 586 -5.83 -15.45 -10.02
N LEU A 587 -7.15 -15.58 -9.85
CA LEU A 587 -7.85 -16.85 -10.02
C LEU A 587 -7.68 -17.42 -11.44
N GLY A 588 -7.45 -18.72 -11.51
CA GLY A 588 -7.19 -19.45 -12.75
C GLY A 588 -5.79 -19.26 -13.33
N HIS A 589 -5.03 -18.24 -12.91
CA HIS A 589 -3.68 -17.96 -13.41
C HIS A 589 -2.66 -18.91 -12.78
N THR A 590 -1.92 -19.65 -13.63
CA THR A 590 -0.88 -20.58 -13.18
C THR A 590 0.48 -19.88 -13.21
N TYR A 591 1.02 -19.52 -12.05
CA TYR A 591 2.45 -19.23 -11.93
C TYR A 591 3.24 -20.53 -12.17
N SER A 592 4.29 -20.45 -12.98
CA SER A 592 5.15 -21.58 -13.32
C SER A 592 6.62 -21.19 -13.20
N ASP A 593 7.37 -21.97 -12.43
CA ASP A 593 8.83 -21.93 -12.35
C ASP A 593 9.37 -23.22 -13.00
N PRO A 594 9.83 -23.15 -14.27
CA PRO A 594 10.29 -24.33 -15.01
C PRO A 594 11.56 -24.95 -14.44
N ASP A 595 12.46 -24.14 -13.87
CA ASP A 595 13.72 -24.61 -13.28
C ASP A 595 13.46 -25.38 -11.97
N SER A 596 12.44 -24.97 -11.21
CA SER A 596 11.91 -25.74 -10.07
C SER A 596 10.99 -26.89 -10.46
N ASN A 597 10.52 -26.93 -11.70
CA ASN A 597 9.41 -27.79 -12.12
C ASN A 597 8.18 -27.63 -11.20
N LEU A 598 7.82 -26.37 -10.89
CA LEU A 598 6.78 -26.00 -9.94
C LEU A 598 5.68 -25.19 -10.63
N HIS A 599 4.43 -25.52 -10.33
CA HIS A 599 3.26 -24.79 -10.80
C HIS A 599 2.28 -24.51 -9.64
N ILE A 600 1.81 -23.26 -9.55
CA ILE A 600 0.90 -22.77 -8.51
C ILE A 600 -0.29 -22.10 -9.20
N THR A 601 -1.51 -22.56 -8.92
CA THR A 601 -2.74 -22.03 -9.54
C THR A 601 -3.82 -21.77 -8.47
N PRO A 602 -4.14 -20.51 -8.15
CA PRO A 602 -5.29 -20.15 -7.35
C PRO A 602 -6.59 -20.55 -8.07
N LEU A 603 -7.48 -21.29 -7.41
CA LEU A 603 -8.64 -21.90 -8.03
C LEU A 603 -9.95 -21.17 -7.74
N ALA A 604 -10.22 -20.88 -6.47
CA ALA A 604 -11.48 -20.26 -6.04
C ALA A 604 -11.33 -19.64 -4.65
N THR A 605 -12.02 -18.53 -4.41
CA THR A 605 -12.24 -18.00 -3.06
C THR A 605 -13.56 -18.49 -2.48
N GLY A 606 -13.72 -18.36 -1.16
CA GLY A 606 -15.00 -18.57 -0.49
C GLY A 606 -14.93 -18.23 0.98
N GLN A 607 -15.98 -18.62 1.71
CA GLN A 607 -16.06 -18.46 3.16
C GLN A 607 -16.67 -19.72 3.78
N ASP A 608 -16.07 -20.22 4.86
CA ASP A 608 -16.66 -21.25 5.70
C ASP A 608 -16.55 -20.89 7.19
N SER A 609 -16.85 -21.83 8.09
CA SER A 609 -16.83 -21.60 9.54
C SER A 609 -15.47 -21.21 10.12
N THR A 610 -14.38 -21.42 9.37
CA THR A 610 -13.02 -21.04 9.75
C THR A 610 -12.69 -19.61 9.33
N GLY A 611 -13.34 -19.09 8.28
CA GLY A 611 -13.14 -17.75 7.74
C GLY A 611 -13.17 -17.69 6.21
N ASP A 612 -12.71 -16.56 5.66
CA ASP A 612 -12.42 -16.42 4.23
C ASP A 612 -11.26 -17.34 3.81
N TYR A 613 -11.40 -18.02 2.68
CA TYR A 613 -10.38 -18.92 2.13
C TYR A 613 -10.10 -18.71 0.64
N LEU A 614 -8.95 -19.22 0.22
CA LEU A 614 -8.52 -19.43 -1.15
C LEU A 614 -8.12 -20.91 -1.33
N ASP A 615 -8.72 -21.61 -2.28
CA ASP A 615 -8.28 -22.94 -2.70
C ASP A 615 -7.17 -22.79 -3.75
N VAL A 616 -5.99 -23.37 -3.51
CA VAL A 616 -4.78 -23.27 -4.37
C VAL A 616 -4.34 -24.65 -4.82
N ARG A 617 -4.15 -24.84 -6.13
CA ARG A 617 -3.48 -26.00 -6.70
C ARG A 617 -1.97 -25.80 -6.64
N VAL A 618 -1.24 -26.81 -6.17
CA VAL A 618 0.23 -26.90 -6.26
C VAL A 618 0.59 -28.21 -6.95
N ASN A 619 1.40 -28.14 -8.00
CA ASN A 619 1.92 -29.30 -8.71
C ASN A 619 3.45 -29.21 -8.78
N ILE A 620 4.14 -30.24 -8.27
CA ILE A 620 5.61 -30.31 -8.20
C ILE A 620 6.08 -31.50 -9.05
N GLY A 621 6.97 -31.26 -10.01
CA GLY A 621 7.61 -32.28 -10.84
C GLY A 621 7.63 -31.94 -12.33
N ALA A 622 8.54 -32.57 -13.09
CA ALA A 622 8.83 -32.19 -14.49
C ALA A 622 7.78 -32.58 -15.55
N PHE A 623 6.58 -33.03 -15.13
CA PHE A 623 5.44 -33.50 -15.93
C PHE A 623 5.79 -34.00 -17.36
N THR A 624 6.75 -34.93 -17.47
CA THR A 624 7.36 -35.25 -18.75
C THR A 624 6.38 -35.93 -19.71
N GLY A 625 6.08 -35.24 -20.81
CA GLY A 625 5.12 -35.69 -21.82
C GLY A 625 3.76 -34.98 -21.77
N ASN A 626 3.58 -34.06 -20.82
CA ASN A 626 2.42 -33.16 -20.74
C ASN A 626 2.25 -32.34 -22.04
N GLN A 627 1.01 -32.19 -22.49
CA GLN A 627 0.65 -31.52 -23.74
C GLN A 627 -0.29 -30.34 -23.47
N SER A 628 -0.01 -29.17 -24.05
CA SER A 628 -0.83 -27.98 -23.82
C SER A 628 -2.32 -28.18 -24.18
N PRO A 629 -3.23 -27.50 -23.45
CA PRO A 629 -4.65 -27.44 -23.78
C PRO A 629 -4.95 -26.97 -25.21
N THR A 630 -6.13 -27.32 -25.72
CA THR A 630 -6.61 -26.86 -27.04
C THR A 630 -8.07 -26.46 -27.00
N GLY A 631 -8.48 -25.43 -27.76
CA GLY A 631 -9.88 -25.01 -27.83
C GLY A 631 -10.10 -23.76 -28.66
N THR A 632 -11.17 -23.03 -28.35
CA THR A 632 -11.56 -21.77 -29.01
C THR A 632 -12.39 -20.89 -28.06
N LEU A 633 -12.04 -19.61 -27.99
CA LEU A 633 -12.76 -18.54 -27.32
C LEU A 633 -14.01 -18.13 -28.12
N THR A 634 -15.13 -17.95 -27.43
CA THR A 634 -16.36 -17.33 -27.93
C THR A 634 -16.57 -16.04 -27.16
N ALA A 635 -16.43 -14.91 -27.86
CA ALA A 635 -16.49 -13.55 -27.32
C ALA A 635 -17.28 -12.65 -28.28
N SER A 636 -18.02 -11.70 -27.73
CA SER A 636 -18.66 -10.62 -28.51
C SER A 636 -17.63 -9.53 -28.83
N GLU A 637 -17.53 -9.09 -30.09
CA GLU A 637 -16.65 -7.98 -30.51
C GLU A 637 -17.17 -6.59 -30.07
N SER A 638 -18.37 -6.53 -29.49
CA SER A 638 -19.03 -5.30 -29.03
C SER A 638 -19.83 -5.52 -27.76
N GLY A 639 -19.88 -4.50 -26.89
CA GLY A 639 -20.72 -4.46 -25.69
C GLY A 639 -21.21 -3.05 -25.35
N GLU A 640 -21.94 -2.92 -24.24
CA GLU A 640 -22.39 -1.64 -23.68
C GLU A 640 -21.87 -1.49 -22.25
N ALA A 641 -21.40 -0.28 -21.91
CA ALA A 641 -20.87 -0.01 -20.58
C ALA A 641 -21.95 -0.15 -19.50
N ARG A 642 -21.60 -0.87 -18.43
CA ARG A 642 -22.46 -1.24 -17.30
C ARG A 642 -23.58 -2.24 -17.64
N THR A 643 -23.43 -2.96 -18.75
CA THR A 643 -24.23 -4.15 -19.10
C THR A 643 -23.34 -5.40 -19.12
N PRO A 644 -23.73 -6.51 -18.45
CA PRO A 644 -22.95 -7.75 -18.49
C PRO A 644 -22.79 -8.29 -19.91
N THR A 645 -21.57 -8.67 -20.28
CA THR A 645 -21.25 -9.32 -21.56
C THR A 645 -20.72 -10.72 -21.28
N SER A 646 -21.34 -11.74 -21.88
CA SER A 646 -20.96 -13.14 -21.66
C SER A 646 -19.76 -13.56 -22.52
N PHE A 647 -18.82 -14.29 -21.92
CA PHE A 647 -17.65 -14.88 -22.58
C PHE A 647 -17.55 -16.36 -22.23
N SER A 648 -17.14 -17.21 -23.19
CA SER A 648 -16.99 -18.64 -22.94
C SER A 648 -15.89 -19.29 -23.76
N PHE A 649 -15.37 -20.42 -23.28
CA PHE A 649 -14.34 -21.20 -23.94
C PHE A 649 -14.79 -22.66 -24.09
N SER A 650 -14.58 -23.20 -25.29
CA SER A 650 -14.82 -24.61 -25.60
C SER A 650 -13.50 -25.27 -25.98
N GLY A 651 -13.03 -26.21 -25.16
CA GLY A 651 -11.76 -26.88 -25.37
C GLY A 651 -11.56 -28.09 -24.45
N SER A 652 -10.42 -28.73 -24.60
CA SER A 652 -10.01 -29.92 -23.84
C SER A 652 -8.50 -30.02 -23.76
N ASP A 653 -8.05 -30.66 -22.68
CA ASP A 653 -6.67 -31.09 -22.52
C ASP A 653 -6.41 -32.45 -23.20
N PRO A 654 -5.30 -32.64 -23.96
CA PRO A 654 -4.99 -33.92 -24.60
C PRO A 654 -4.69 -35.07 -23.64
N ASP A 655 -4.18 -34.78 -22.44
CA ASP A 655 -3.87 -35.74 -21.37
C ASP A 655 -5.05 -35.89 -20.38
N ASN A 656 -6.15 -35.18 -20.64
CA ASN A 656 -7.38 -35.12 -19.84
C ASN A 656 -7.13 -34.54 -18.43
N ASP A 657 -6.25 -33.57 -18.31
CA ASP A 657 -6.06 -32.80 -17.09
C ASP A 657 -7.18 -31.77 -16.84
N GLN A 658 -7.30 -31.33 -15.59
CA GLN A 658 -8.26 -30.31 -15.19
C GLN A 658 -7.74 -28.93 -15.62
N LEU A 659 -8.53 -28.25 -16.44
CA LEU A 659 -8.21 -26.91 -16.92
C LEU A 659 -8.55 -25.82 -15.89
N SER A 660 -7.71 -24.79 -15.83
CA SER A 660 -7.98 -23.49 -15.21
C SER A 660 -8.08 -22.38 -16.27
N TYR A 661 -8.82 -21.33 -15.96
CA TYR A 661 -9.19 -20.25 -16.88
C TYR A 661 -8.88 -18.90 -16.23
N TYR A 662 -7.88 -18.20 -16.77
CA TYR A 662 -7.57 -16.83 -16.40
C TYR A 662 -8.09 -15.87 -17.48
N TRP A 663 -9.11 -15.10 -17.14
CA TRP A 663 -9.68 -14.05 -17.97
C TRP A 663 -9.09 -12.71 -17.56
N ASN A 664 -8.41 -12.02 -18.48
CA ASN A 664 -7.82 -10.71 -18.23
C ASN A 664 -8.32 -9.69 -19.27
N PHE A 665 -9.09 -8.70 -18.82
CA PHE A 665 -9.62 -7.60 -19.66
C PHE A 665 -8.75 -6.32 -19.61
N GLY A 666 -7.67 -6.31 -18.81
CA GLY A 666 -6.80 -5.14 -18.60
C GLY A 666 -7.37 -4.08 -17.65
N ASP A 667 -8.46 -4.37 -16.95
CA ASP A 667 -9.21 -3.42 -16.10
C ASP A 667 -9.10 -3.72 -14.59
N ARG A 668 -8.16 -4.59 -14.19
CA ARG A 668 -7.90 -5.09 -12.82
C ARG A 668 -8.99 -5.98 -12.21
N THR A 669 -10.02 -6.37 -12.96
CA THR A 669 -10.98 -7.36 -12.47
C THR A 669 -10.35 -8.74 -12.28
N VAL A 670 -10.86 -9.53 -11.33
CA VAL A 670 -10.52 -10.95 -11.17
C VAL A 670 -11.78 -11.76 -11.34
N GLU A 671 -11.84 -12.44 -12.48
CA GLU A 671 -12.95 -13.30 -12.85
C GLU A 671 -12.92 -14.65 -12.15
N THR A 672 -14.06 -15.35 -12.16
CA THR A 672 -14.10 -16.72 -11.66
C THR A 672 -13.32 -17.67 -12.58
N ASN A 673 -12.64 -18.66 -11.98
CA ASN A 673 -11.97 -19.75 -12.69
C ASN A 673 -12.99 -20.72 -13.31
N SER A 674 -13.62 -20.27 -14.40
CA SER A 674 -14.72 -20.92 -15.08
C SER A 674 -14.49 -20.87 -16.59
N ASN A 675 -14.98 -21.88 -17.32
CA ASN A 675 -14.96 -21.86 -18.78
C ASN A 675 -16.03 -20.95 -19.40
N SER A 676 -16.89 -20.33 -18.57
CA SER A 676 -17.87 -19.32 -18.97
C SER A 676 -18.04 -18.29 -17.86
N ILE A 677 -18.05 -17.01 -18.22
CA ILE A 677 -18.19 -15.86 -17.31
C ILE A 677 -19.12 -14.80 -17.90
N GLU A 678 -19.53 -13.85 -17.07
CA GLU A 678 -20.12 -12.58 -17.49
C GLU A 678 -19.25 -11.46 -16.93
N HIS A 679 -18.79 -10.56 -17.80
CA HIS A 679 -17.92 -9.45 -17.42
C HIS A 679 -18.66 -8.11 -17.61
N LEU A 680 -18.44 -7.17 -16.68
CA LEU A 680 -19.14 -5.89 -16.60
C LEU A 680 -18.16 -4.72 -16.78
N PHE A 681 -18.05 -4.21 -18.01
CA PHE A 681 -17.22 -3.05 -18.30
C PHE A 681 -17.79 -1.79 -17.62
N PRO A 682 -17.08 -1.11 -16.70
CA PRO A 682 -17.62 0.06 -15.98
C PRO A 682 -17.78 1.31 -16.88
N HIS A 683 -17.02 1.38 -17.97
CA HIS A 683 -16.99 2.49 -18.91
C HIS A 683 -16.86 2.02 -20.37
N GLY A 684 -17.20 2.90 -21.32
CA GLY A 684 -16.94 2.68 -22.73
C GLY A 684 -15.46 2.83 -23.10
N GLY A 685 -15.05 2.15 -24.17
CA GLY A 685 -13.64 2.07 -24.56
C GLY A 685 -13.38 0.91 -25.51
N ASP A 686 -12.12 0.79 -25.93
CA ASP A 686 -11.62 -0.40 -26.62
C ASP A 686 -10.89 -1.24 -25.58
N PHE A 687 -11.34 -2.48 -25.35
CA PHE A 687 -10.77 -3.40 -24.38
C PHE A 687 -10.17 -4.62 -25.08
N THR A 688 -9.10 -5.18 -24.53
CA THR A 688 -8.48 -6.42 -25.04
C THR A 688 -8.61 -7.52 -24.01
N LEU A 689 -9.47 -8.50 -24.29
CA LEU A 689 -9.52 -9.74 -23.52
C LEU A 689 -8.33 -10.62 -23.93
N LYS A 690 -7.51 -11.02 -22.96
CA LYS A 690 -6.53 -12.12 -23.03
C LYS A 690 -7.03 -13.26 -22.16
N LEU A 691 -7.48 -14.36 -22.78
CA LEU A 691 -7.80 -15.60 -22.07
C LEU A 691 -6.55 -16.49 -22.07
N THR A 692 -6.12 -16.92 -20.89
CA THR A 692 -5.12 -17.99 -20.73
C THR A 692 -5.77 -19.19 -20.05
N VAL A 693 -5.74 -20.34 -20.73
CA VAL A 693 -6.22 -21.63 -20.22
C VAL A 693 -5.01 -22.50 -19.88
N SER A 694 -4.94 -23.07 -18.67
CA SER A 694 -3.80 -23.88 -18.22
C SER A 694 -4.23 -25.26 -17.74
N ASP A 695 -3.38 -26.26 -17.91
CA ASP A 695 -3.50 -27.60 -17.32
C ASP A 695 -3.02 -27.69 -15.86
N THR A 696 -2.57 -26.57 -15.29
CA THR A 696 -1.92 -26.43 -13.96
C THR A 696 -0.56 -27.14 -13.82
N LYS A 697 0.04 -27.61 -14.93
CA LYS A 697 1.33 -28.32 -15.02
C LYS A 697 2.30 -27.68 -16.04
N GLY A 698 2.07 -26.40 -16.33
CA GLY A 698 2.92 -25.58 -17.21
C GLY A 698 2.52 -25.58 -18.68
N GLY A 699 1.55 -26.40 -19.11
CA GLY A 699 0.96 -26.27 -20.44
C GLY A 699 -0.14 -25.22 -20.44
N THR A 700 -0.13 -24.39 -21.48
CA THR A 700 -1.07 -23.28 -21.64
C THR A 700 -1.55 -23.13 -23.08
N TYR A 701 -2.78 -22.64 -23.20
CA TYR A 701 -3.38 -22.11 -24.41
C TYR A 701 -3.72 -20.63 -24.16
N THR A 702 -3.51 -19.76 -25.14
CA THR A 702 -3.86 -18.33 -25.02
C THR A 702 -4.51 -17.84 -26.31
N GLU A 703 -5.62 -17.11 -26.17
CA GLU A 703 -6.33 -16.45 -27.27
C GLU A 703 -6.74 -15.04 -26.84
N GLN A 704 -6.90 -14.13 -27.80
CA GLN A 704 -7.26 -12.74 -27.55
C GLN A 704 -8.47 -12.31 -28.39
N ALA A 705 -9.29 -11.43 -27.82
CA ALA A 705 -10.39 -10.75 -28.50
C ALA A 705 -10.36 -9.24 -28.19
N ASN A 706 -10.73 -8.42 -29.17
CA ASN A 706 -10.94 -6.99 -28.95
C ASN A 706 -12.44 -6.74 -28.80
N ILE A 707 -12.83 -5.97 -27.78
CA ILE A 707 -14.21 -5.64 -27.47
C ILE A 707 -14.37 -4.12 -27.52
N VAL A 708 -15.25 -3.63 -28.39
CA VAL A 708 -15.61 -2.22 -28.46
C VAL A 708 -16.84 -1.98 -27.58
N VAL A 709 -16.66 -1.28 -26.47
CA VAL A 709 -17.71 -0.99 -25.49
C VAL A 709 -18.25 0.41 -25.73
N SER A 710 -19.54 0.51 -26.04
CA SER A 710 -20.23 1.79 -26.20
C SER A 710 -20.62 2.40 -24.85
N ASP A 711 -20.69 3.72 -24.75
CA ASP A 711 -21.09 4.41 -23.51
C ASP A 711 -21.81 5.73 -23.85
N PRO A 712 -23.02 5.97 -23.32
CA PRO A 712 -23.75 7.22 -23.52
C PRO A 712 -22.99 8.50 -23.14
N THR A 713 -22.03 8.41 -22.20
CA THR A 713 -21.23 9.56 -21.74
C THR A 713 -20.23 10.08 -22.78
N LYS A 714 -19.76 9.22 -23.69
CA LYS A 714 -18.61 9.50 -24.57
C LYS A 714 -18.94 10.48 -25.69
N GLU A 715 -20.16 10.44 -26.22
CA GLU A 715 -20.62 11.28 -27.33
C GLU A 715 -21.54 12.38 -26.81
N LEU A 716 -21.03 13.61 -26.78
CA LEU A 716 -21.78 14.79 -26.39
C LEU A 716 -22.33 15.51 -27.63
N THR A 717 -23.62 15.85 -27.60
CA THR A 717 -24.34 16.61 -28.63
C THR A 717 -24.49 18.07 -28.20
N SER A 718 -24.04 19.01 -29.03
CA SER A 718 -24.24 20.44 -28.77
C SER A 718 -25.72 20.84 -28.87
N ARG A 719 -26.19 21.64 -27.91
CA ARG A 719 -27.55 22.20 -27.83
C ARG A 719 -27.54 23.71 -28.06
N VAL A 720 -28.69 24.27 -28.47
CA VAL A 720 -28.81 25.68 -28.84
C VAL A 720 -29.33 26.50 -27.66
N SER A 721 -28.47 27.32 -27.06
CA SER A 721 -28.79 28.18 -25.92
C SER A 721 -29.45 29.52 -26.29
N ASN A 722 -29.26 29.98 -27.52
CA ASN A 722 -29.64 31.32 -28.00
C ASN A 722 -29.03 32.49 -27.20
N THR A 723 -27.89 32.29 -26.53
CA THR A 723 -27.10 33.34 -25.88
C THR A 723 -25.63 33.24 -26.28
N THR A 724 -24.87 34.31 -26.06
CA THR A 724 -23.40 34.33 -26.17
C THR A 724 -22.74 34.69 -24.84
N ALA A 725 -23.51 34.72 -23.74
CA ALA A 725 -22.98 34.92 -22.40
C ALA A 725 -22.42 33.60 -21.87
N ASP A 726 -21.33 33.67 -21.10
CA ASP A 726 -20.79 32.51 -20.39
C ASP A 726 -21.83 31.98 -19.40
N LEU A 727 -22.06 30.68 -19.43
CA LEU A 727 -22.91 29.97 -18.47
C LEU A 727 -22.00 29.38 -17.40
N ASN A 728 -22.30 29.63 -16.13
CA ASN A 728 -21.39 29.39 -15.00
C ASN A 728 -21.84 28.26 -14.07
N THR A 729 -23.16 28.01 -13.97
CA THR A 729 -23.75 27.13 -12.95
C THR A 729 -25.08 26.53 -13.42
N LEU A 730 -25.37 25.31 -12.98
CA LEU A 730 -26.57 24.51 -13.23
C LEU A 730 -27.26 24.13 -11.92
N ALA A 731 -28.59 24.12 -11.95
CA ALA A 731 -29.40 23.45 -10.93
C ALA A 731 -30.58 22.73 -11.58
N ALA A 732 -31.04 21.65 -10.97
CA ALA A 732 -32.24 20.94 -11.41
C ALA A 732 -33.18 20.61 -10.25
N ASN A 733 -34.45 20.46 -10.60
CA ASN A 733 -35.44 19.75 -9.79
C ASN A 733 -36.05 18.61 -10.64
N GLU A 734 -37.09 17.94 -10.15
CA GLU A 734 -37.73 16.80 -10.84
C GLU A 734 -38.28 17.13 -12.24
N SER A 735 -38.53 18.41 -12.55
CA SER A 735 -39.22 18.83 -13.79
C SER A 735 -38.39 19.73 -14.70
N PHE A 736 -37.39 20.44 -14.18
CA PHE A 736 -36.65 21.44 -14.93
C PHE A 736 -35.18 21.52 -14.52
N VAL A 737 -34.33 21.77 -15.52
CA VAL A 737 -32.95 22.22 -15.33
C VAL A 737 -32.83 23.70 -15.70
N VAL A 738 -32.05 24.44 -14.93
CA VAL A 738 -31.77 25.87 -15.05
C VAL A 738 -30.26 26.06 -15.22
N ALA A 739 -29.86 26.96 -16.12
CA ALA A 739 -28.48 27.45 -16.22
C ALA A 739 -28.42 28.94 -15.90
N GLY A 740 -27.46 29.35 -15.07
CA GLY A 740 -27.16 30.74 -14.73
C GLY A 740 -25.83 31.19 -15.32
N GLY A 741 -25.67 32.48 -15.61
CA GLY A 741 -24.45 32.96 -16.24
C GLY A 741 -24.19 34.47 -16.16
N ALA A 742 -23.22 34.89 -16.97
CA ALA A 742 -22.85 36.29 -17.14
C ALA A 742 -24.00 37.13 -17.75
N GLY A 743 -23.98 38.43 -17.50
CA GLY A 743 -25.00 39.37 -17.96
C GLY A 743 -26.35 39.27 -17.25
N GLY A 744 -26.48 38.46 -16.19
CA GLY A 744 -27.76 38.11 -15.57
C GLY A 744 -28.55 37.07 -16.37
N THR A 745 -27.84 36.22 -17.12
CA THR A 745 -28.46 35.19 -17.96
C THR A 745 -29.06 34.09 -17.08
N PHE A 746 -30.34 33.79 -17.32
CA PHE A 746 -31.00 32.57 -16.86
C PHE A 746 -31.59 31.84 -18.07
N LEU A 747 -31.26 30.57 -18.23
CA LEU A 747 -31.87 29.66 -19.20
C LEU A 747 -32.59 28.52 -18.46
N ARG A 748 -33.63 27.96 -19.07
CA ARG A 748 -34.44 26.87 -18.51
C ARG A 748 -34.81 25.85 -19.57
N SER A 749 -34.74 24.57 -19.23
CA SER A 749 -35.16 23.44 -20.06
C SER A 749 -35.96 22.42 -19.23
N ALA A 750 -36.83 21.67 -19.89
CA ALA A 750 -37.62 20.57 -19.31
C ALA A 750 -37.14 19.18 -19.78
N ASP A 751 -36.24 19.13 -20.78
CA ASP A 751 -35.76 17.93 -21.47
C ASP A 751 -34.21 17.91 -21.60
N GLY A 752 -33.52 18.91 -21.06
CA GLY A 752 -32.08 19.15 -21.23
C GLY A 752 -31.64 19.55 -22.65
N ALA A 753 -32.52 19.40 -23.65
CA ALA A 753 -32.21 19.60 -25.07
C ALA A 753 -32.71 20.96 -25.59
N THR A 754 -33.90 21.38 -25.16
CA THR A 754 -34.62 22.57 -25.61
C THR A 754 -34.54 23.66 -24.55
N TRP A 755 -33.75 24.71 -24.84
CA TRP A 755 -33.47 25.78 -23.87
C TRP A 755 -34.24 27.06 -24.17
N THR A 756 -34.85 27.62 -23.13
CA THR A 756 -35.62 28.87 -23.16
C THR A 756 -34.96 29.93 -22.30
N ASN A 757 -34.89 31.17 -22.80
CA ASN A 757 -34.28 32.28 -22.07
C ASN A 757 -35.30 32.92 -21.10
N GLN A 758 -34.95 32.94 -19.82
CA GLN A 758 -35.75 33.46 -18.69
C GLN A 758 -35.11 34.70 -18.03
N SER A 759 -34.12 35.31 -18.69
CA SER A 759 -33.33 36.43 -18.16
C SER A 759 -34.19 37.69 -17.97
N LEU A 760 -33.88 38.46 -16.92
CA LEU A 760 -34.68 39.61 -16.51
C LEU A 760 -34.48 40.84 -17.40
N ASN A 761 -35.57 41.34 -17.99
CA ASN A 761 -35.56 42.57 -18.79
C ASN A 761 -35.05 43.78 -17.98
N GLY A 762 -33.84 44.24 -18.30
CA GLY A 762 -33.18 45.39 -17.65
C GLY A 762 -31.84 45.04 -16.99
N PHE A 763 -31.62 43.79 -16.63
CA PHE A 763 -30.33 43.27 -16.18
C PHE A 763 -29.66 42.59 -17.37
N VAL A 764 -28.77 43.29 -18.09
CA VAL A 764 -28.27 42.78 -19.39
C VAL A 764 -26.76 42.90 -19.61
N GLN A 765 -26.01 43.52 -18.70
CA GLN A 765 -24.54 43.67 -18.82
C GLN A 765 -23.77 43.61 -17.49
N ASN A 766 -24.41 43.92 -16.36
CA ASN A 766 -23.74 44.19 -15.07
C ASN A 766 -24.00 43.15 -13.97
N VAL A 767 -24.72 42.07 -14.24
CA VAL A 767 -24.95 40.97 -13.28
C VAL A 767 -24.13 39.75 -13.71
N ARG A 768 -23.62 38.98 -12.74
CA ARG A 768 -23.01 37.67 -12.93
C ARG A 768 -23.62 36.72 -11.91
N ILE A 769 -24.28 35.66 -12.37
CA ILE A 769 -24.66 34.55 -11.50
C ILE A 769 -23.41 33.69 -11.26
N ALA A 770 -23.15 33.35 -10.01
CA ALA A 770 -22.02 32.54 -9.60
C ALA A 770 -22.45 31.09 -9.31
N ASP A 771 -23.57 30.92 -8.60
CA ASP A 771 -24.06 29.62 -8.13
C ASP A 771 -25.61 29.61 -8.11
N ILE A 772 -26.21 28.44 -8.35
CA ILE A 772 -27.64 28.16 -8.24
C ILE A 772 -27.82 26.80 -7.55
N ILE A 773 -28.74 26.73 -6.60
CA ILE A 773 -29.17 25.46 -5.99
C ILE A 773 -30.69 25.31 -6.08
N TRP A 774 -31.16 24.07 -5.95
CA TRP A 774 -32.55 23.76 -5.61
C TRP A 774 -32.64 23.53 -4.10
N SER A 775 -33.44 24.32 -3.39
CA SER A 775 -33.58 24.24 -1.92
C SER A 775 -34.41 23.05 -1.43
N GLY A 776 -34.97 22.26 -2.35
CA GLY A 776 -36.11 21.36 -2.09
C GLY A 776 -37.47 21.99 -2.40
N THR A 777 -37.58 23.33 -2.45
CA THR A 777 -38.86 24.04 -2.65
C THR A 777 -38.82 25.14 -3.71
N GLU A 778 -37.68 25.80 -3.92
CA GLU A 778 -37.47 26.77 -5.00
C GLU A 778 -36.00 26.77 -5.46
N PHE A 779 -35.74 27.34 -6.63
CA PHE A 779 -34.37 27.63 -7.05
C PHE A 779 -33.88 28.92 -6.38
N LEU A 780 -32.69 28.87 -5.78
CA LEU A 780 -32.00 30.02 -5.20
C LEU A 780 -30.74 30.28 -6.02
N ALA A 781 -30.49 31.54 -6.41
CA ALA A 781 -29.33 31.92 -7.23
C ALA A 781 -28.58 33.10 -6.61
N VAL A 782 -27.26 32.99 -6.48
CA VAL A 782 -26.41 34.02 -5.91
C VAL A 782 -25.36 34.51 -6.90
N GLY A 783 -24.87 35.72 -6.69
CA GLY A 783 -23.79 36.26 -7.50
C GLY A 783 -23.46 37.71 -7.20
N SER A 784 -23.10 38.43 -8.26
CA SER A 784 -22.59 39.81 -8.20
C SER A 784 -23.36 40.74 -9.15
N ASP A 785 -23.68 41.95 -8.70
CA ASP A 785 -24.25 43.04 -9.50
C ASP A 785 -23.35 44.29 -9.39
N PHE A 786 -22.98 44.89 -10.52
CA PHE A 786 -22.08 46.06 -10.53
C PHE A 786 -22.84 47.36 -10.26
N ASP A 787 -22.59 47.95 -9.08
CA ASP A 787 -23.21 49.22 -8.72
C ASP A 787 -22.37 50.41 -9.21
N SER A 788 -22.86 51.04 -10.27
CA SER A 788 -22.25 52.24 -10.87
C SER A 788 -22.09 53.45 -9.93
N GLN A 789 -22.82 53.54 -8.81
CA GLN A 789 -22.66 54.63 -7.83
C GLN A 789 -21.48 54.39 -6.90
N LEU A 790 -21.13 53.12 -6.68
CA LEU A 790 -20.03 52.67 -5.84
C LEU A 790 -18.75 52.42 -6.64
N ASN A 791 -18.91 52.13 -7.93
CA ASN A 791 -17.87 51.58 -8.79
C ASN A 791 -17.30 50.27 -8.23
N ASP A 792 -18.20 49.40 -7.74
CA ASP A 792 -17.89 48.18 -7.00
C ASP A 792 -18.96 47.09 -7.26
N TRP A 793 -18.66 45.83 -6.95
CA TRP A 793 -19.54 44.67 -7.18
C TRP A 793 -20.27 44.24 -5.90
N VAL A 794 -21.57 44.50 -5.82
CA VAL A 794 -22.41 44.13 -4.68
C VAL A 794 -22.93 42.70 -4.80
N GLY A 795 -23.08 42.00 -3.67
CA GLY A 795 -23.71 40.68 -3.61
C GLY A 795 -25.22 40.77 -3.89
N ILE A 796 -25.74 39.84 -4.69
CA ILE A 796 -27.15 39.74 -5.06
C ILE A 796 -27.65 38.30 -4.98
N HIS A 797 -28.88 38.12 -4.48
CA HIS A 797 -29.56 36.84 -4.30
C HIS A 797 -30.96 36.92 -4.93
N PHE A 798 -31.28 35.95 -5.78
CA PHE A 798 -32.57 35.78 -6.44
C PHE A 798 -33.23 34.45 -6.01
N SER A 799 -34.56 34.40 -6.06
CA SER A 799 -35.30 33.13 -5.97
C SER A 799 -36.27 32.93 -7.14
N SER A 800 -36.61 31.67 -7.43
CA SER A 800 -37.60 31.28 -8.43
C SER A 800 -38.20 29.90 -8.13
N PRO A 801 -39.51 29.78 -7.81
CA PRO A 801 -40.15 28.48 -7.52
C PRO A 801 -40.04 27.44 -8.66
N GLU A 802 -40.02 27.89 -9.91
CA GLU A 802 -40.01 27.02 -11.08
C GLU A 802 -38.87 27.32 -12.07
N GLY A 803 -37.96 28.24 -11.76
CA GLY A 803 -36.88 28.70 -12.65
C GLY A 803 -37.33 29.57 -13.83
N ALA A 804 -38.62 29.88 -13.95
CA ALA A 804 -39.20 30.66 -15.06
C ALA A 804 -39.32 32.17 -14.77
N ILE A 805 -39.43 32.58 -13.51
CA ILE A 805 -39.53 33.99 -13.11
C ILE A 805 -38.62 34.21 -11.91
N TRP A 806 -37.56 34.99 -12.12
CA TRP A 806 -36.53 35.26 -11.11
C TRP A 806 -36.82 36.56 -10.37
N THR A 807 -36.86 36.51 -9.03
CA THR A 807 -37.11 37.69 -8.20
C THR A 807 -35.88 37.99 -7.35
N PRO A 808 -35.28 39.20 -7.43
CA PRO A 808 -34.22 39.58 -6.52
C PRO A 808 -34.79 39.78 -5.11
N ILE A 809 -34.37 38.94 -4.17
CA ILE A 809 -34.85 38.93 -2.78
C ILE A 809 -33.89 39.63 -1.82
N TYR A 810 -32.60 39.70 -2.16
CA TYR A 810 -31.61 40.46 -1.40
C TYR A 810 -30.52 41.06 -2.31
N ARG A 811 -30.07 42.27 -1.98
CA ARG A 811 -28.93 42.98 -2.59
C ARG A 811 -28.21 43.75 -1.48
N THR A 812 -26.89 43.64 -1.38
CA THR A 812 -26.16 44.34 -0.32
C THR A 812 -26.25 45.87 -0.48
N ASN A 813 -26.52 46.58 0.62
CA ASN A 813 -26.55 48.05 0.67
C ASN A 813 -25.25 48.54 1.30
N SER A 814 -24.51 49.38 0.59
CA SER A 814 -23.06 49.48 0.76
C SER A 814 -22.53 50.58 1.70
N THR A 815 -21.39 50.28 2.32
CA THR A 815 -20.20 51.13 2.26
C THR A 815 -19.15 50.45 1.36
N ALA A 816 -18.17 51.19 0.83
CA ALA A 816 -17.14 50.63 -0.07
C ALA A 816 -16.43 49.40 0.54
N GLY A 817 -16.15 48.38 -0.27
CA GLY A 817 -15.68 47.07 0.21
C GLY A 817 -16.81 46.08 0.50
N THR A 818 -17.92 46.15 -0.24
CA THR A 818 -18.89 45.05 -0.37
C THR A 818 -18.48 44.17 -1.54
N TRP A 819 -18.26 42.88 -1.30
CA TRP A 819 -17.80 41.94 -2.33
C TRP A 819 -18.96 41.02 -2.74
N GLY A 820 -18.90 40.48 -3.96
CA GLY A 820 -19.97 39.63 -4.51
C GLY A 820 -20.16 38.31 -3.76
N PHE A 821 -21.28 37.61 -4.01
CA PHE A 821 -21.51 36.25 -3.53
C PHE A 821 -20.91 35.21 -4.50
N THR A 822 -20.40 34.09 -3.96
CA THR A 822 -19.75 33.02 -4.74
C THR A 822 -20.51 31.71 -4.76
N SER A 823 -21.03 31.26 -3.62
CA SER A 823 -21.71 29.98 -3.50
C SER A 823 -22.76 30.01 -2.39
N ILE A 824 -23.73 29.09 -2.43
CA ILE A 824 -24.88 29.02 -1.52
C ILE A 824 -25.18 27.57 -1.14
N ALA A 825 -25.48 27.32 0.14
CA ALA A 825 -25.99 26.05 0.63
C ALA A 825 -27.24 26.24 1.51
N THR A 826 -28.10 25.23 1.51
CA THR A 826 -29.31 25.16 2.35
C THR A 826 -29.29 23.90 3.22
N ASN A 827 -29.68 24.01 4.48
CA ASN A 827 -30.11 22.86 5.27
C ASN A 827 -31.63 22.67 5.05
N PRO A 828 -32.07 21.60 4.37
CA PRO A 828 -33.49 21.37 4.06
C PRO A 828 -34.32 20.93 5.27
N GLU A 829 -33.72 20.61 6.42
CA GLU A 829 -34.45 20.20 7.63
C GLU A 829 -35.00 21.39 8.43
N ASN A 830 -34.42 22.58 8.27
CA ASN A 830 -34.74 23.76 9.09
C ASN A 830 -34.68 25.10 8.33
N ASP A 831 -34.65 25.08 6.99
CA ASP A 831 -34.59 26.24 6.09
C ASP A 831 -33.42 27.22 6.32
N THR A 832 -32.34 26.78 6.99
CA THR A 832 -31.12 27.59 7.16
C THR A 832 -30.42 27.76 5.82
N VAL A 833 -30.06 29.00 5.46
CA VAL A 833 -29.36 29.33 4.21
C VAL A 833 -28.02 29.98 4.53
N VAL A 834 -26.93 29.46 3.96
CA VAL A 834 -25.58 30.05 4.07
C VAL A 834 -25.11 30.49 2.69
N ILE A 835 -24.73 31.77 2.57
CA ILE A 835 -24.19 32.36 1.34
C ILE A 835 -22.75 32.81 1.59
N VAL A 836 -21.82 32.34 0.77
CA VAL A 836 -20.40 32.70 0.82
C VAL A 836 -20.16 34.03 0.10
N ARG A 837 -19.42 34.93 0.74
CA ARG A 837 -18.98 36.20 0.16
C ARG A 837 -17.50 36.15 -0.21
N ASN A 838 -17.11 36.89 -1.24
CA ASN A 838 -15.72 36.95 -1.68
C ASN A 838 -14.73 37.56 -0.64
N ASP A 839 -15.20 38.12 0.49
CA ASP A 839 -14.36 38.65 1.59
C ASP A 839 -14.17 37.68 2.77
N ALA A 840 -14.35 36.37 2.56
CA ALA A 840 -14.30 35.32 3.59
C ALA A 840 -15.27 35.54 4.76
N ARG A 841 -16.41 36.16 4.46
CA ARG A 841 -17.58 36.27 5.34
C ARG A 841 -18.74 35.48 4.78
N LEU A 842 -19.70 35.18 5.65
CA LEU A 842 -20.93 34.50 5.28
C LEU A 842 -22.13 35.44 5.54
N GLN A 843 -23.19 35.28 4.76
CA GLN A 843 -24.54 35.72 5.15
C GLN A 843 -25.33 34.46 5.50
N VAL A 844 -25.88 34.43 6.71
CA VAL A 844 -26.55 33.24 7.25
C VAL A 844 -27.98 33.62 7.59
N LYS A 845 -28.94 32.98 6.94
CA LYS A 845 -30.34 33.00 7.35
C LYS A 845 -30.55 31.82 8.29
N ASP A 846 -30.91 32.08 9.55
CA ASP A 846 -31.24 31.03 10.51
C ASP A 846 -32.66 30.47 10.32
N SER A 847 -32.99 29.44 11.10
CA SER A 847 -34.32 28.81 11.12
C SER A 847 -35.45 29.72 11.65
N ASP A 848 -35.11 30.88 12.23
CA ASP A 848 -36.06 31.91 12.71
C ASP A 848 -36.25 33.04 11.66
N ASP A 849 -35.91 32.79 10.38
CA ASP A 849 -36.01 33.71 9.24
C ASP A 849 -35.13 34.97 9.39
N THR A 850 -34.12 34.94 10.26
CA THR A 850 -33.25 36.08 10.61
C THR A 850 -31.89 36.00 9.92
N TRP A 851 -31.46 37.10 9.31
CA TRP A 851 -30.16 37.21 8.64
C TRP A 851 -29.04 37.72 9.56
N HIS A 852 -27.92 37.01 9.56
CA HIS A 852 -26.69 37.29 10.29
C HIS A 852 -25.50 37.43 9.34
N GLU A 853 -24.48 38.19 9.76
CA GLU A 853 -23.16 38.20 9.11
C GLU A 853 -22.17 37.47 10.02
N VAL A 854 -21.45 36.49 9.46
CA VAL A 854 -20.41 35.72 10.16
C VAL A 854 -19.06 36.02 9.53
N ASP A 855 -18.05 36.32 10.36
CA ASP A 855 -16.66 36.53 9.96
C ASP A 855 -15.83 35.30 10.38
N LEU A 856 -15.19 34.64 9.42
CA LEU A 856 -14.37 33.44 9.66
C LEU A 856 -12.98 33.77 10.22
N GLY A 857 -12.67 35.05 10.46
CA GLY A 857 -11.41 35.51 11.04
C GLY A 857 -10.25 35.64 10.03
N LEU A 858 -10.49 35.37 8.75
CA LEU A 858 -9.51 35.42 7.66
C LEU A 858 -9.28 36.84 7.10
N ASN A 859 -9.34 37.85 7.97
CA ASN A 859 -9.43 39.26 7.62
C ASN A 859 -8.24 39.79 6.80
N GLY A 860 -8.55 40.52 5.72
CA GLY A 860 -7.59 41.39 5.03
C GLY A 860 -6.95 40.81 3.76
N VAL A 861 -7.53 39.78 3.14
CA VAL A 861 -6.95 39.15 1.94
C VAL A 861 -7.97 38.98 0.81
N ALA A 862 -7.48 39.15 -0.42
CA ALA A 862 -8.22 38.87 -1.65
C ALA A 862 -8.18 37.37 -1.99
N TRP A 863 -8.97 36.59 -1.25
CA TRP A 863 -9.04 35.12 -1.36
C TRP A 863 -9.84 34.63 -2.56
N LEU A 864 -10.98 35.27 -2.78
CA LEU A 864 -12.07 34.74 -3.58
C LEU A 864 -12.34 35.69 -4.72
N SER A 865 -12.52 35.12 -5.91
CA SER A 865 -12.98 35.86 -7.07
C SER A 865 -14.05 35.04 -7.78
N VAL A 866 -14.83 35.68 -8.65
CA VAL A 866 -15.79 34.98 -9.53
C VAL A 866 -15.10 33.98 -10.47
N GLN A 867 -13.77 33.97 -10.58
CA GLN A 867 -13.01 32.97 -11.35
C GLN A 867 -12.46 31.81 -10.49
N ASN A 868 -12.43 31.95 -9.16
CA ASN A 868 -11.98 30.95 -8.20
C ASN A 868 -12.81 31.09 -6.91
N PRO A 869 -14.05 30.56 -6.90
CA PRO A 869 -14.94 30.62 -5.74
C PRO A 869 -14.51 29.61 -4.66
N ALA A 870 -14.96 29.86 -3.43
CA ALA A 870 -15.08 28.84 -2.40
C ALA A 870 -16.47 28.21 -2.53
N THR A 871 -16.50 26.91 -2.29
CA THR A 871 -17.64 26.02 -2.40
C THR A 871 -18.19 25.68 -1.01
N ILE A 872 -19.52 25.60 -0.88
CA ILE A 872 -20.20 25.22 0.36
C ILE A 872 -21.29 24.20 0.07
N LEU A 873 -21.45 23.22 0.95
CA LEU A 873 -22.56 22.25 0.88
C LEU A 873 -23.05 21.85 2.27
N TRP A 874 -24.25 21.26 2.32
CA TRP A 874 -24.77 20.57 3.50
C TRP A 874 -24.50 19.06 3.37
N THR A 875 -23.74 18.47 4.29
CA THR A 875 -23.33 17.04 4.25
C THR A 875 -24.44 16.07 4.64
N GLY A 876 -25.58 16.59 5.13
CA GLY A 876 -26.58 15.83 5.88
C GLY A 876 -26.46 16.03 7.39
N SER A 877 -25.26 16.38 7.89
CA SER A 877 -24.98 16.60 9.33
C SER A 877 -24.46 18.02 9.63
N SER A 878 -23.80 18.65 8.66
CA SER A 878 -23.13 19.94 8.83
C SER A 878 -22.99 20.70 7.50
N PHE A 879 -22.85 22.01 7.56
CA PHE A 879 -22.29 22.79 6.47
C PHE A 879 -20.78 22.60 6.43
N LEU A 880 -20.24 22.29 5.25
CA LEU A 880 -18.81 22.18 4.96
C LEU A 880 -18.43 23.22 3.92
N LEU A 881 -17.39 24.01 4.20
CA LEU A 881 -16.89 25.11 3.38
C LEU A 881 -15.43 24.82 2.98
N GLY A 882 -15.16 24.74 1.67
CA GLY A 882 -13.84 24.51 1.09
C GLY A 882 -13.30 25.74 0.37
N GLY A 883 -11.99 25.99 0.50
CA GLY A 883 -11.29 27.06 -0.20
C GLY A 883 -9.76 26.92 -0.14
N TYR A 884 -9.06 27.97 -0.55
CA TYR A 884 -7.61 28.07 -0.43
C TYR A 884 -7.08 29.49 -0.23
N ASP A 885 -5.83 29.60 0.22
CA ASP A 885 -5.16 30.83 0.68
C ASP A 885 -3.89 31.12 -0.13
N GLN A 886 -3.80 32.34 -0.70
CA GLN A 886 -2.65 32.88 -1.42
C GLN A 886 -2.01 34.11 -0.74
N SER A 887 -2.16 34.28 0.58
CA SER A 887 -1.75 35.51 1.30
C SER A 887 -0.24 35.62 1.56
N GLN A 888 0.43 34.48 1.67
CA GLN A 888 1.80 34.38 2.16
C GLN A 888 2.80 34.40 0.99
N PRO A 889 3.76 35.34 0.95
CA PRO A 889 4.83 35.30 -0.05
C PRO A 889 5.64 34.01 0.07
N GLY A 890 5.51 33.12 -0.92
CA GLY A 890 6.24 31.84 -0.98
C GLY A 890 5.45 30.60 -0.54
N VAL A 891 4.18 30.73 -0.14
CA VAL A 891 3.27 29.59 0.04
C VAL A 891 2.04 29.81 -0.84
N GLN A 892 1.92 29.03 -1.92
CA GLN A 892 0.74 29.03 -2.78
C GLN A 892 -0.33 28.09 -2.21
N ASN A 893 -1.59 28.50 -2.35
CA ASN A 893 -2.78 27.65 -2.25
C ASN A 893 -2.95 26.86 -0.92
N ARG A 894 -2.74 27.49 0.24
CA ARG A 894 -2.91 26.85 1.56
C ARG A 894 -4.38 26.45 1.82
N LEU A 895 -4.59 25.26 2.38
CA LEU A 895 -5.93 24.71 2.63
C LEU A 895 -6.80 25.60 3.54
N VAL A 896 -8.01 25.88 3.09
CA VAL A 896 -9.10 26.41 3.92
C VAL A 896 -10.20 25.36 3.96
N LEU A 897 -10.52 24.85 5.15
CA LEU A 897 -11.60 23.89 5.35
C LEU A 897 -12.28 24.20 6.69
N PHE A 898 -13.58 24.50 6.64
CA PHE A 898 -14.38 24.91 7.80
C PHE A 898 -15.69 24.12 7.86
N GLN A 899 -16.14 23.80 9.07
CA GLN A 899 -17.37 23.04 9.32
C GLN A 899 -18.27 23.73 10.36
N SER A 900 -19.59 23.64 10.19
CA SER A 900 -20.59 24.19 11.12
C SER A 900 -21.89 23.38 11.10
N SER A 901 -22.45 23.04 12.26
CA SER A 901 -23.75 22.34 12.34
C SER A 901 -24.97 23.26 12.26
N ASP A 902 -24.81 24.57 12.48
CA ASP A 902 -25.89 25.57 12.55
C ASP A 902 -25.72 26.73 11.54
N GLY A 903 -24.63 26.75 10.78
CA GLY A 903 -24.27 27.82 9.86
C GLY A 903 -23.76 29.10 10.54
N LEU A 904 -23.82 29.20 11.87
CA LEU A 904 -23.44 30.39 12.64
C LEU A 904 -22.08 30.20 13.35
N ASN A 905 -21.85 29.02 13.92
CA ASN A 905 -20.64 28.67 14.68
C ASN A 905 -19.74 27.76 13.83
N TRP A 906 -18.59 28.28 13.40
CA TRP A 906 -17.69 27.61 12.46
C TRP A 906 -16.37 27.19 13.11
N THR A 907 -15.92 25.97 12.79
CA THR A 907 -14.65 25.40 13.24
C THR A 907 -13.74 25.16 12.04
N ASN A 908 -12.47 25.58 12.13
CA ASN A 908 -11.46 25.26 11.12
C ASN A 908 -10.96 23.83 11.35
N ILE A 909 -11.07 22.98 10.32
CA ILE A 909 -10.69 21.55 10.35
C ILE A 909 -9.55 21.23 9.36
N ALA A 910 -8.89 22.24 8.78
CA ALA A 910 -7.83 22.04 7.80
C ALA A 910 -6.65 21.23 8.36
N THR A 911 -6.32 21.37 9.65
CA THR A 911 -5.22 20.63 10.31
C THR A 911 -5.56 19.17 10.64
N THR A 912 -6.83 18.79 10.70
CA THR A 912 -7.26 17.41 10.96
C THR A 912 -7.46 16.61 9.67
N SER A 913 -7.70 17.30 8.54
CA SER A 913 -8.03 16.73 7.21
C SER A 913 -7.04 15.71 6.61
N GLY A 914 -5.86 15.53 7.20
CA GLY A 914 -4.77 14.69 6.67
C GLY A 914 -4.00 15.32 5.49
N PHE A 915 -4.43 16.47 4.97
CA PHE A 915 -3.74 17.17 3.90
C PHE A 915 -2.58 18.04 4.39
N THR A 916 -1.54 18.16 3.56
CA THR A 916 -0.43 19.10 3.75
C THR A 916 -0.86 20.53 3.44
N SER A 917 -0.19 21.51 4.05
CA SER A 917 -0.56 22.93 3.96
C SER A 917 -0.31 23.61 2.61
N ASP A 918 0.17 22.88 1.60
CA ASP A 918 0.38 23.32 0.22
C ASP A 918 -0.75 22.88 -0.73
N LYS A 919 -1.77 22.19 -0.21
CA LYS A 919 -2.98 21.77 -0.92
C LYS A 919 -4.12 22.74 -0.69
N GLY A 920 -5.01 22.92 -1.66
CA GLY A 920 -6.17 23.79 -1.58
C GLY A 920 -7.44 23.11 -2.06
N MET A 921 -8.58 23.33 -1.38
CA MET A 921 -9.87 22.77 -1.79
C MET A 921 -10.61 23.79 -2.67
N LYS A 922 -10.98 23.41 -3.89
CA LYS A 922 -11.71 24.28 -4.84
C LYS A 922 -13.16 23.84 -4.96
N GLU A 923 -13.38 22.53 -5.05
CA GLU A 923 -14.65 21.90 -5.35
C GLU A 923 -15.00 20.88 -4.27
N LEU A 924 -16.26 20.85 -3.85
CA LEU A 924 -16.81 19.96 -2.84
C LEU A 924 -18.23 19.61 -3.28
N THR A 925 -18.60 18.34 -3.21
CA THR A 925 -19.96 17.90 -3.50
C THR A 925 -20.37 16.70 -2.65
N LEU A 926 -21.68 16.52 -2.46
CA LEU A 926 -22.25 15.31 -1.87
C LEU A 926 -23.15 14.66 -2.91
N LEU A 927 -22.66 13.58 -3.52
CA LEU A 927 -23.38 12.85 -4.56
C LEU A 927 -23.62 11.42 -4.11
N ASN A 928 -24.89 11.00 -4.09
CA ASN A 928 -25.28 9.63 -3.70
C ASN A 928 -24.68 9.17 -2.35
N GLY A 929 -24.58 10.09 -1.39
CA GLY A 929 -24.00 9.83 -0.07
C GLY A 929 -22.47 9.72 -0.03
N GLN A 930 -21.76 9.96 -1.13
CA GLN A 930 -20.31 10.11 -1.15
C GLN A 930 -19.94 11.60 -1.08
N LEU A 931 -19.18 11.99 -0.06
CA LEU A 931 -18.60 13.33 0.06
C LEU A 931 -17.30 13.37 -0.75
N LEU A 932 -17.28 14.19 -1.79
CA LEU A 932 -16.19 14.30 -2.76
C LEU A 932 -15.58 15.69 -2.71
N GLY A 933 -14.29 15.78 -3.02
CA GLY A 933 -13.54 17.03 -2.97
C GLY A 933 -12.36 17.04 -3.92
N SER A 934 -12.10 18.20 -4.53
CA SER A 934 -10.92 18.42 -5.34
C SER A 934 -10.47 19.88 -5.37
N GLY A 935 -9.34 20.14 -6.00
CA GLY A 935 -8.62 21.39 -5.89
C GLY A 935 -7.13 21.20 -6.13
N PHE A 936 -6.36 22.22 -5.78
CA PHE A 936 -4.92 22.24 -6.02
C PHE A 936 -4.22 21.18 -5.17
N LYS A 937 -3.52 20.23 -5.82
CA LYS A 937 -2.78 19.13 -5.18
C LYS A 937 -3.60 18.18 -4.28
N THR A 938 -4.92 18.30 -4.21
CA THR A 938 -5.78 17.38 -3.43
C THR A 938 -6.07 16.06 -4.14
N ARG A 939 -5.96 16.02 -5.48
CA ARG A 939 -6.46 14.92 -6.35
C ARG A 939 -7.99 14.84 -6.34
N LEU A 940 -8.55 13.81 -6.97
CA LEU A 940 -9.93 13.38 -6.78
C LEU A 940 -10.01 12.68 -5.42
N ALA A 941 -10.49 13.38 -4.40
CA ALA A 941 -10.53 12.90 -3.03
C ALA A 941 -11.97 12.60 -2.59
N TYR A 942 -12.11 11.66 -1.65
CA TYR A 942 -13.36 11.30 -1.01
C TYR A 942 -13.19 11.25 0.51
N SER A 943 -14.25 11.50 1.25
CA SER A 943 -14.31 11.45 2.72
C SER A 943 -15.47 10.57 3.19
N ALA A 944 -15.25 9.84 4.27
CA ALA A 944 -16.24 8.96 4.91
C ALA A 944 -16.68 9.46 6.31
N ASP A 945 -16.20 10.65 6.72
CA ASP A 945 -16.29 11.19 8.08
C ASP A 945 -16.60 12.70 8.08
N ASP A 946 -17.52 13.12 7.19
CA ASP A 946 -17.98 14.51 7.04
C ASP A 946 -16.85 15.54 6.80
N GLY A 947 -15.77 15.11 6.12
CA GLY A 947 -14.65 15.95 5.72
C GLY A 947 -13.52 16.05 6.75
N LEU A 948 -13.59 15.28 7.85
CA LEU A 948 -12.55 15.24 8.87
C LEU A 948 -11.26 14.56 8.39
N SER A 949 -11.35 13.60 7.47
CA SER A 949 -10.22 12.99 6.76
C SER A 949 -10.57 12.69 5.30
N TRP A 950 -9.54 12.58 4.46
CA TRP A 950 -9.67 12.46 3.01
C TRP A 950 -8.73 11.41 2.42
N SER A 951 -9.25 10.61 1.49
CA SER A 951 -8.55 9.53 0.79
C SER A 951 -8.62 9.70 -0.73
N SER A 952 -7.70 9.06 -1.46
CA SER A 952 -7.73 8.99 -2.93
C SER A 952 -6.99 7.73 -3.41
N ASN A 953 -7.65 6.90 -4.22
CA ASN A 953 -7.09 5.65 -4.71
C ASN A 953 -6.02 5.84 -5.80
N ARG A 954 -5.92 7.04 -6.38
CA ARG A 954 -4.99 7.32 -7.49
C ARG A 954 -3.66 7.89 -6.99
N LYS A 955 -2.59 7.13 -7.19
CA LYS A 955 -1.19 7.54 -6.94
C LYS A 955 -0.58 8.16 -8.22
N GLY A 956 0.52 8.91 -8.07
CA GLY A 956 1.31 9.46 -9.18
C GLY A 956 0.87 10.83 -9.68
N GLU A 957 -0.34 10.94 -10.22
CA GLU A 957 -0.79 12.13 -10.96
C GLU A 957 -1.48 13.17 -10.04
N ILE A 958 -1.33 14.45 -10.36
CA ILE A 958 -2.01 15.55 -9.65
C ILE A 958 -3.22 15.97 -10.48
N TYR A 959 -4.42 15.80 -9.90
CA TYR A 959 -5.68 16.12 -10.56
C TYR A 959 -6.45 17.18 -9.80
N ARG A 960 -7.10 18.06 -10.57
CA ARG A 960 -8.08 19.01 -10.06
C ARG A 960 -9.38 18.80 -10.82
N ALA A 961 -10.40 18.28 -10.16
CA ALA A 961 -11.77 18.40 -10.66
C ALA A 961 -12.23 19.85 -10.51
N ASP A 962 -12.90 20.35 -11.54
CA ASP A 962 -13.54 21.65 -11.54
C ASP A 962 -15.08 21.54 -11.40
N MET A 963 -15.66 20.33 -11.59
CA MET A 963 -17.07 20.01 -11.31
C MET A 963 -17.30 18.50 -11.18
N TYR A 964 -18.41 18.12 -10.54
CA TYR A 964 -18.89 16.76 -10.38
C TYR A 964 -20.38 16.63 -10.72
N ALA A 965 -20.79 15.53 -11.32
CA ALA A 965 -22.19 15.15 -11.48
C ALA A 965 -22.40 13.65 -11.21
N TYR A 966 -23.61 13.26 -10.80
CA TYR A 966 -23.99 11.85 -10.62
C TYR A 966 -25.40 11.59 -11.17
N GLY A 967 -25.56 10.45 -11.83
CA GLY A 967 -26.87 9.91 -12.17
C GLY A 967 -26.78 8.55 -12.85
N ASN A 968 -27.86 7.77 -12.77
CA ASN A 968 -27.96 6.39 -13.25
C ASN A 968 -26.74 5.51 -12.88
N GLY A 969 -26.27 5.59 -11.62
CA GLY A 969 -25.14 4.81 -11.12
C GLY A 969 -23.75 5.28 -11.59
N VAL A 970 -23.65 6.38 -12.33
CA VAL A 970 -22.38 6.92 -12.83
C VAL A 970 -22.10 8.28 -12.21
N TYR A 971 -20.89 8.43 -11.67
CA TYR A 971 -20.29 9.73 -11.37
C TYR A 971 -19.48 10.19 -12.58
N SER A 972 -19.55 11.49 -12.89
CA SER A 972 -18.83 12.11 -13.98
C SER A 972 -18.14 13.38 -13.50
N VAL A 973 -16.90 13.58 -13.92
CA VAL A 973 -16.04 14.70 -13.54
C VAL A 973 -15.47 15.35 -14.79
N HIS A 974 -15.40 16.68 -14.78
CA HIS A 974 -14.55 17.46 -15.67
C HIS A 974 -13.51 18.20 -14.83
N GLY A 975 -12.29 18.31 -15.35
CA GLY A 975 -11.21 18.99 -14.66
C GLY A 975 -9.95 19.02 -15.50
N VAL A 976 -8.81 19.14 -14.84
CA VAL A 976 -7.49 19.20 -15.47
C VAL A 976 -6.46 18.29 -14.81
N ILE A 977 -5.43 17.97 -15.58
CA ILE A 977 -4.18 17.39 -15.10
C ILE A 977 -3.23 18.54 -14.74
N ASP A 978 -2.90 18.69 -13.46
CA ASP A 978 -1.86 19.60 -12.99
C ASP A 978 -0.49 18.91 -13.23
N ASN A 979 0.35 19.41 -14.14
CA ASN A 979 1.67 18.83 -14.37
C ASN A 979 2.58 19.00 -13.13
N PRO A 980 3.25 17.94 -12.63
CA PRO A 980 4.06 18.03 -11.43
C PRO A 980 5.34 18.84 -11.66
N VAL A 981 5.42 20.01 -11.02
CA VAL A 981 6.67 20.78 -10.89
C VAL A 981 7.53 20.14 -9.80
N PRO A 982 8.82 19.80 -10.06
CA PRO A 982 9.71 19.27 -9.03
C PRO A 982 9.89 20.22 -7.85
N ASP A 983 9.94 19.66 -6.63
CA ASP A 983 10.03 20.44 -5.40
C ASP A 983 11.16 21.49 -5.44
N GLY A 984 10.80 22.74 -5.12
CA GLY A 984 11.72 23.88 -5.08
C GLY A 984 11.94 24.62 -6.40
N GLN A 985 11.29 24.26 -7.50
CA GLN A 985 11.23 25.08 -8.71
C GLN A 985 9.97 25.97 -8.72
N PRO A 986 10.04 27.23 -9.23
CA PRO A 986 8.85 28.03 -9.49
C PRO A 986 8.06 27.45 -10.67
N GLU A 987 6.72 27.52 -10.61
CA GLU A 987 5.83 27.02 -11.67
C GLU A 987 6.16 27.66 -13.03
N THR A 988 6.66 26.86 -13.97
CA THR A 988 7.02 27.32 -15.33
C THR A 988 5.85 27.34 -16.30
N GLY A 989 4.62 27.52 -15.81
CA GLY A 989 3.44 27.81 -16.63
C GLY A 989 3.18 26.84 -17.78
N GLU A 990 3.39 25.54 -17.56
CA GLU A 990 2.91 24.52 -18.50
C GLU A 990 1.37 24.49 -18.44
N GLU A 991 0.72 24.35 -19.59
CA GLU A 991 -0.74 24.50 -19.69
C GLU A 991 -1.48 23.28 -19.12
N ASP A 992 -2.28 23.50 -18.05
CA ASP A 992 -3.28 22.58 -17.51
C ASP A 992 -4.01 21.85 -18.65
N THR A 993 -3.94 20.52 -18.69
CA THR A 993 -4.58 19.73 -19.77
C THR A 993 -5.99 19.29 -19.33
N PRO A 994 -7.07 19.69 -20.03
CA PRO A 994 -8.42 19.26 -19.70
C PRO A 994 -8.64 17.76 -19.87
N GLN A 995 -9.34 17.13 -18.91
CA GLN A 995 -9.60 15.69 -18.90
C GLN A 995 -10.97 15.39 -18.25
N ASP A 996 -11.77 14.54 -18.90
CA ASP A 996 -13.01 13.99 -18.33
C ASP A 996 -12.74 12.64 -17.66
N PHE A 997 -13.43 12.38 -16.56
CA PHE A 997 -13.40 11.10 -15.84
C PHE A 997 -14.81 10.60 -15.57
N ILE A 998 -14.96 9.27 -15.51
CA ILE A 998 -16.16 8.64 -14.94
C ILE A 998 -15.80 7.61 -13.88
N SER A 999 -16.76 7.30 -13.01
CA SER A 999 -16.65 6.32 -11.94
C SER A 999 -18.03 5.71 -11.65
N THR A 1000 -18.06 4.50 -11.10
CA THR A 1000 -19.28 3.83 -10.61
C THR A 1000 -19.37 3.83 -9.07
N ASP A 1001 -18.28 4.14 -8.37
CA ASP A 1001 -18.15 4.10 -6.90
C ASP A 1001 -17.65 5.43 -6.28
N ALA A 1002 -17.30 6.41 -7.12
CA ALA A 1002 -16.65 7.69 -6.79
C ALA A 1002 -15.23 7.60 -6.19
N GLN A 1003 -14.62 6.41 -6.18
CA GLN A 1003 -13.29 6.16 -5.63
C GLN A 1003 -12.30 5.76 -6.72
N ASN A 1004 -12.75 4.95 -7.67
CA ASN A 1004 -12.00 4.48 -8.83
C ASN A 1004 -12.47 5.24 -10.08
N TRP A 1005 -11.56 5.96 -10.73
CA TRP A 1005 -11.88 6.92 -11.79
C TRP A 1005 -11.15 6.61 -13.08
N TRP A 1006 -11.88 6.45 -14.17
CA TRP A 1006 -11.36 6.09 -15.50
C TRP A 1006 -11.40 7.30 -16.46
N PRO A 1007 -10.31 7.60 -17.19
CA PRO A 1007 -10.28 8.69 -18.16
C PRO A 1007 -11.12 8.34 -19.41
N THR A 1008 -11.98 9.24 -19.85
CA THR A 1008 -12.76 9.08 -21.09
C THR A 1008 -12.10 9.72 -22.32
N GLY A 1009 -10.84 10.16 -22.19
CA GLY A 1009 -10.09 10.91 -23.22
C GLY A 1009 -10.29 12.43 -23.13
N ALA A 1010 -9.66 13.17 -24.04
CA ALA A 1010 -9.70 14.63 -24.04
C ALA A 1010 -11.15 15.15 -24.27
N PRO A 1011 -11.65 16.11 -23.46
CA PRO A 1011 -13.01 16.60 -23.57
C PRO A 1011 -13.21 17.46 -24.82
N GLN A 1012 -14.44 17.47 -25.36
CA GLN A 1012 -14.78 18.26 -26.56
C GLN A 1012 -14.62 19.78 -26.37
N ALA A 1013 -14.73 20.26 -25.12
CA ALA A 1013 -14.59 21.66 -24.72
C ALA A 1013 -14.24 21.74 -23.23
N SER A 1014 -13.79 22.92 -22.78
CA SER A 1014 -13.79 23.25 -21.35
C SER A 1014 -15.19 23.61 -20.91
N TYR A 1015 -15.64 23.03 -19.80
CA TYR A 1015 -16.94 23.30 -19.17
C TYR A 1015 -16.75 24.16 -17.92
N ASN A 1016 -17.84 24.80 -17.49
CA ASN A 1016 -17.90 25.54 -16.23
C ASN A 1016 -18.72 24.79 -15.16
N ASP A 1017 -19.71 23.99 -15.57
CA ASP A 1017 -20.52 23.16 -14.67
C ASP A 1017 -21.17 21.97 -15.44
N ARG A 1018 -21.56 20.92 -14.71
CA ARG A 1018 -22.20 19.69 -15.21
C ARG A 1018 -23.26 19.17 -14.23
N ILE A 1019 -24.42 18.76 -14.73
CA ILE A 1019 -25.48 18.10 -13.94
C ILE A 1019 -26.03 16.88 -14.67
N PHE A 1020 -26.64 15.94 -13.94
CA PHE A 1020 -27.47 14.89 -14.52
C PHE A 1020 -28.95 15.29 -14.50
N PHE A 1021 -29.62 15.25 -15.65
CA PHE A 1021 -31.04 15.57 -15.78
C PHE A 1021 -31.63 14.91 -17.03
N ALA A 1022 -32.90 14.48 -16.97
CA ALA A 1022 -33.59 13.79 -18.07
C ALA A 1022 -32.74 12.68 -18.71
N ASP A 1023 -32.23 11.79 -17.86
CA ASP A 1023 -31.34 10.67 -18.21
C ASP A 1023 -30.07 11.03 -18.98
N THR A 1024 -29.60 12.28 -18.88
CA THR A 1024 -28.39 12.76 -19.57
C THR A 1024 -27.47 13.56 -18.65
N PHE A 1025 -26.17 13.51 -18.92
CA PHE A 1025 -25.27 14.55 -18.42
C PHE A 1025 -25.37 15.78 -19.32
N ILE A 1026 -25.60 16.94 -18.70
CA ILE A 1026 -25.63 18.25 -19.34
C ILE A 1026 -24.43 19.02 -18.82
N SER A 1027 -23.56 19.49 -19.71
CA SER A 1027 -22.43 20.37 -19.39
C SER A 1027 -22.61 21.73 -20.05
N ILE A 1028 -22.25 22.80 -19.34
CA ILE A 1028 -22.32 24.18 -19.83
C ILE A 1028 -20.95 24.85 -19.82
N GLY A 1029 -20.81 25.98 -20.52
CA GLY A 1029 -19.56 26.72 -20.50
C GLY A 1029 -19.60 28.10 -21.15
N ALA A 1030 -18.42 28.56 -21.58
CA ALA A 1030 -18.21 29.86 -22.19
C ALA A 1030 -19.04 30.09 -23.47
N ALA A 1031 -19.31 31.36 -23.79
CA ALA A 1031 -20.00 31.80 -25.00
C ALA A 1031 -21.38 31.12 -25.26
N GLY A 1032 -22.08 30.71 -24.20
CA GLY A 1032 -23.39 30.07 -24.29
C GLY A 1032 -23.35 28.59 -24.66
N LEU A 1033 -22.21 27.91 -24.48
CA LEU A 1033 -22.05 26.49 -24.78
C LEU A 1033 -22.95 25.63 -23.88
N ILE A 1034 -23.66 24.68 -24.49
CA ILE A 1034 -24.41 23.61 -23.81
C ILE A 1034 -24.18 22.32 -24.58
N HIS A 1035 -23.65 21.30 -23.92
CA HIS A 1035 -23.41 19.95 -24.44
C HIS A 1035 -24.22 18.95 -23.62
N GLN A 1036 -24.88 17.99 -24.26
CA GLN A 1036 -25.69 16.95 -23.61
C GLN A 1036 -25.21 15.57 -24.07
N SER A 1037 -25.03 14.62 -23.15
CA SER A 1037 -24.71 13.23 -23.50
C SER A 1037 -25.83 12.58 -24.32
N ASN A 1038 -25.55 11.41 -24.88
CA ASN A 1038 -26.65 10.51 -25.24
C ASN A 1038 -27.44 10.16 -23.97
N PRO A 1039 -28.76 9.90 -24.08
CA PRO A 1039 -29.52 9.41 -22.95
C PRO A 1039 -28.89 8.11 -22.46
N PHE A 1040 -28.71 8.02 -21.15
CA PHE A 1040 -28.56 6.75 -20.50
C PHE A 1040 -29.81 5.95 -20.80
N ILE A 1041 -29.62 4.95 -21.65
CA ILE A 1041 -30.50 3.83 -21.71
C ILE A 1041 -30.51 3.23 -20.30
N LEU A 1042 -31.59 3.47 -19.56
CA LEU A 1042 -31.91 2.67 -18.39
C LEU A 1042 -31.86 1.20 -18.83
N ALA A 1043 -31.48 0.28 -17.93
CA ALA A 1043 -31.64 -1.16 -18.20
C ALA A 1043 -33.10 -1.53 -18.59
N ASP A 1044 -34.02 -0.62 -18.31
CA ASP A 1044 -35.39 -0.55 -18.83
C ASP A 1044 -35.56 -0.21 -20.34
N ASN A 1045 -34.56 -0.27 -21.23
CA ASN A 1045 -34.85 -0.44 -22.68
C ASN A 1045 -35.24 -1.88 -23.05
N SER A 1046 -35.85 -2.61 -22.12
CA SER A 1046 -36.61 -3.80 -22.50
C SER A 1046 -37.61 -3.42 -23.61
N PRO A 1047 -37.73 -4.24 -24.67
CA PRO A 1047 -38.82 -4.12 -25.63
C PRO A 1047 -40.21 -4.00 -24.98
N PHE A 1048 -40.40 -4.55 -23.77
CA PHE A 1048 -41.56 -4.32 -22.90
C PHE A 1048 -41.78 -2.84 -22.53
N ASN A 1049 -40.76 -2.12 -22.06
CA ASN A 1049 -40.93 -0.73 -21.63
C ASN A 1049 -41.11 0.23 -22.81
N ALA A 1050 -40.39 -0.02 -23.91
CA ALA A 1050 -40.61 0.70 -25.17
C ALA A 1050 -42.05 0.54 -25.68
N TRP A 1051 -42.71 -0.58 -25.35
CA TRP A 1051 -44.11 -0.84 -25.62
C TRP A 1051 -45.04 -0.15 -24.61
N ILE A 1052 -44.85 -0.27 -23.28
CA ILE A 1052 -45.81 0.26 -22.28
C ILE A 1052 -45.90 1.80 -22.30
N VAL A 1053 -44.79 2.48 -22.58
CA VAL A 1053 -44.74 3.96 -22.76
C VAL A 1053 -45.57 4.40 -23.98
N GLY A 1054 -45.83 3.49 -24.93
CA GLY A 1054 -46.75 3.73 -26.05
C GLY A 1054 -48.23 3.83 -25.65
N PHE A 1055 -48.61 3.34 -24.47
CA PHE A 1055 -49.99 3.32 -23.98
C PHE A 1055 -50.24 4.27 -22.81
N THR A 1056 -49.26 4.45 -21.91
CA THR A 1056 -49.42 5.29 -20.71
C THR A 1056 -48.17 6.09 -20.35
N THR A 1057 -48.37 7.32 -19.86
CA THR A 1057 -47.32 8.19 -19.31
C THR A 1057 -47.36 8.27 -17.78
N ASP A 1058 -48.26 7.54 -17.11
CA ASP A 1058 -48.31 7.47 -15.65
C ASP A 1058 -47.39 6.36 -15.16
N VAL A 1059 -46.28 6.74 -14.53
CA VAL A 1059 -45.24 5.84 -14.01
C VAL A 1059 -45.81 4.81 -13.02
N ALA A 1060 -46.88 5.14 -12.30
CA ALA A 1060 -47.55 4.22 -11.37
C ALA A 1060 -48.41 3.13 -12.06
N SER A 1061 -48.43 3.11 -13.40
CA SER A 1061 -49.17 2.15 -14.22
C SER A 1061 -48.30 1.38 -15.23
N GLN A 1062 -46.98 1.60 -15.20
CA GLN A 1062 -46.03 1.04 -16.18
C GLN A 1062 -45.35 -0.26 -15.71
N GLY A 1063 -45.51 -0.66 -14.45
CA GLY A 1063 -44.83 -1.84 -13.90
C GLY A 1063 -45.29 -3.15 -14.52
N THR A 1064 -44.38 -4.13 -14.60
CA THR A 1064 -44.62 -5.46 -15.20
C THR A 1064 -45.79 -6.25 -14.59
N ARG A 1065 -46.19 -5.92 -13.36
CA ARG A 1065 -47.29 -6.55 -12.61
C ARG A 1065 -48.54 -5.69 -12.48
N ASP A 1066 -48.51 -4.47 -12.98
CA ASP A 1066 -49.67 -3.57 -12.93
C ASP A 1066 -50.72 -4.04 -13.93
N ASN A 1067 -51.98 -3.72 -13.65
CA ASN A 1067 -53.11 -3.97 -14.51
C ASN A 1067 -53.99 -2.68 -14.49
N PRO A 1068 -53.83 -1.79 -15.49
CA PRO A 1068 -54.50 -0.48 -15.51
C PRO A 1068 -56.00 -0.53 -15.85
N ASP A 1069 -56.41 -1.47 -16.71
CA ASP A 1069 -57.79 -1.60 -17.21
C ASP A 1069 -58.68 -2.52 -16.35
N ASN A 1070 -58.07 -3.20 -15.38
CA ASN A 1070 -58.61 -4.17 -14.43
C ASN A 1070 -59.19 -5.44 -15.10
N ASP A 1071 -58.55 -5.92 -16.18
CA ASP A 1071 -59.02 -7.05 -16.98
C ASP A 1071 -58.72 -8.45 -16.43
N TRP A 1072 -57.71 -8.63 -15.56
CA TRP A 1072 -57.09 -9.82 -14.93
C TRP A 1072 -55.62 -10.07 -15.31
N ALA A 1073 -55.14 -9.58 -16.44
CA ALA A 1073 -53.81 -9.84 -16.98
C ALA A 1073 -52.83 -8.68 -16.69
N PRO A 1074 -51.62 -8.94 -16.15
CA PRO A 1074 -50.66 -7.87 -15.87
C PRO A 1074 -49.96 -7.41 -17.17
N ASN A 1075 -49.48 -6.16 -17.19
CA ASN A 1075 -48.79 -5.52 -18.32
C ASN A 1075 -47.76 -6.42 -19.03
N PHE A 1076 -46.94 -7.19 -18.30
CA PHE A 1076 -45.93 -8.06 -18.92
C PHE A 1076 -46.53 -9.27 -19.65
N LEU A 1077 -47.72 -9.73 -19.24
CA LEU A 1077 -48.48 -10.76 -19.95
C LEU A 1077 -49.20 -10.17 -21.17
N GLU A 1078 -49.77 -8.96 -21.05
CA GLU A 1078 -50.32 -8.20 -22.17
C GLU A 1078 -49.27 -8.03 -23.28
N TYR A 1079 -48.04 -7.68 -22.88
CA TYR A 1079 -46.92 -7.57 -23.79
C TYR A 1079 -46.61 -8.88 -24.51
N ALA A 1080 -46.43 -9.96 -23.75
CA ALA A 1080 -46.10 -11.28 -24.29
C ALA A 1080 -47.16 -11.84 -25.26
N LEU A 1081 -48.43 -11.43 -25.09
CA LEU A 1081 -49.57 -11.94 -25.85
C LEU A 1081 -50.05 -10.96 -26.95
N GLY A 1082 -49.67 -9.68 -26.88
CA GLY A 1082 -49.89 -8.68 -27.93
C GLY A 1082 -51.21 -7.90 -27.84
N SER A 1083 -51.71 -7.68 -26.63
CA SER A 1083 -52.95 -6.93 -26.34
C SER A 1083 -52.66 -5.49 -25.83
N ASP A 1084 -53.69 -4.66 -25.68
CA ASP A 1084 -53.60 -3.27 -25.20
C ASP A 1084 -53.87 -3.21 -23.68
N PRO A 1085 -52.88 -2.83 -22.84
CA PRO A 1085 -53.00 -2.83 -21.38
C PRO A 1085 -53.92 -1.73 -20.82
N THR A 1086 -54.51 -0.88 -21.68
CA THR A 1086 -55.39 0.21 -21.30
C THR A 1086 -56.83 0.04 -21.78
N ASP A 1087 -57.13 -0.99 -22.57
CA ASP A 1087 -58.47 -1.32 -23.05
C ASP A 1087 -58.90 -2.72 -22.62
N PHE A 1088 -59.79 -2.78 -21.63
CA PHE A 1088 -60.45 -3.99 -21.14
C PHE A 1088 -61.12 -4.85 -22.24
N ALA A 1089 -61.42 -4.27 -23.42
CA ALA A 1089 -61.91 -5.02 -24.58
C ALA A 1089 -60.82 -5.79 -25.34
N SER A 1090 -59.54 -5.55 -25.06
CA SER A 1090 -58.36 -6.16 -25.67
C SER A 1090 -57.82 -7.39 -24.91
N VAL A 1091 -58.41 -7.74 -23.75
CA VAL A 1091 -58.03 -8.87 -22.88
C VAL A 1091 -57.50 -10.11 -23.62
N PRO A 1092 -56.38 -10.72 -23.18
CA PRO A 1092 -55.75 -11.83 -23.87
C PRO A 1092 -56.68 -13.01 -24.15
N ALA A 1093 -56.56 -13.57 -25.35
CA ALA A 1093 -57.26 -14.78 -25.72
C ALA A 1093 -56.76 -15.97 -24.88
N ALA A 1094 -57.68 -16.63 -24.17
CA ALA A 1094 -57.36 -17.82 -23.41
C ALA A 1094 -56.73 -18.92 -24.31
N PRO A 1095 -55.60 -19.53 -23.91
CA PRO A 1095 -54.94 -20.58 -24.69
C PRO A 1095 -55.88 -21.75 -24.96
N SER A 1096 -55.82 -22.31 -26.17
CA SER A 1096 -56.59 -23.52 -26.49
C SER A 1096 -55.75 -24.78 -26.27
N LEU A 1097 -56.37 -25.81 -25.68
CA LEU A 1097 -55.72 -27.07 -25.36
C LEU A 1097 -56.36 -28.22 -26.14
N ARG A 1098 -55.52 -29.11 -26.68
CA ARG A 1098 -55.95 -30.36 -27.31
C ARG A 1098 -55.03 -31.51 -26.91
N TYR A 1099 -55.58 -32.72 -26.94
CA TYR A 1099 -54.81 -33.96 -26.81
C TYR A 1099 -54.48 -34.53 -28.19
N THR A 1100 -53.28 -35.08 -28.35
CA THR A 1100 -52.89 -35.89 -29.52
C THR A 1100 -53.39 -37.34 -29.37
N GLU A 1101 -53.40 -38.11 -30.46
CA GLU A 1101 -53.79 -39.53 -30.41
C GLU A 1101 -52.86 -40.40 -29.53
N ASP A 1102 -51.63 -39.95 -29.25
CA ASP A 1102 -50.67 -40.59 -28.34
C ASP A 1102 -50.69 -40.01 -26.90
N GLY A 1103 -51.68 -39.17 -26.57
CA GLY A 1103 -51.91 -38.66 -25.21
C GLY A 1103 -51.00 -37.50 -24.80
N ARG A 1104 -50.31 -36.84 -25.73
CA ARG A 1104 -49.57 -35.59 -25.44
C ARG A 1104 -50.53 -34.42 -25.42
N ILE A 1105 -50.14 -33.38 -24.69
CA ILE A 1105 -50.90 -32.14 -24.61
C ILE A 1105 -50.28 -31.14 -25.58
N THR A 1106 -51.09 -30.59 -26.49
CA THR A 1106 -50.72 -29.43 -27.29
C THR A 1106 -51.48 -28.20 -26.79
N VAL A 1107 -50.75 -27.15 -26.46
CA VAL A 1107 -51.28 -25.83 -26.07
C VAL A 1107 -50.98 -24.84 -27.19
N ALA A 1108 -52.01 -24.18 -27.70
CA ALA A 1108 -51.92 -23.17 -28.75
C ALA A 1108 -52.19 -21.78 -28.15
N ILE A 1109 -51.23 -20.88 -28.35
CA ILE A 1109 -51.10 -19.57 -27.71
C ILE A 1109 -51.08 -18.50 -28.80
N SER A 1110 -52.04 -17.59 -28.81
CA SER A 1110 -51.94 -16.36 -29.59
C SER A 1110 -50.93 -15.43 -28.91
N ARG A 1111 -49.93 -14.98 -29.65
CA ARG A 1111 -48.84 -14.13 -29.17
C ARG A 1111 -48.37 -13.17 -30.26
N LEU A 1112 -47.53 -12.20 -29.90
CA LEU A 1112 -46.58 -11.62 -30.85
C LEU A 1112 -45.28 -12.44 -30.84
N ALA A 1113 -44.57 -12.52 -31.97
CA ALA A 1113 -43.18 -13.01 -31.96
C ALA A 1113 -42.25 -11.89 -31.49
N ILE A 1114 -42.06 -11.85 -30.18
CA ILE A 1114 -41.11 -10.95 -29.50
C ILE A 1114 -39.89 -11.76 -29.08
N THR A 1115 -38.70 -11.17 -29.15
CA THR A 1115 -37.41 -11.87 -28.99
C THR A 1115 -36.86 -11.89 -27.56
N ASP A 1116 -37.45 -11.13 -26.64
CA ASP A 1116 -37.03 -10.97 -25.23
C ASP A 1116 -38.05 -11.58 -24.24
N VAL A 1117 -38.94 -12.47 -24.71
CA VAL A 1117 -39.90 -13.17 -23.85
C VAL A 1117 -39.95 -14.67 -24.17
N ASP A 1118 -39.50 -15.47 -23.21
CA ASP A 1118 -39.65 -16.91 -23.20
C ASP A 1118 -41.02 -17.33 -22.64
N LEU A 1119 -41.77 -18.12 -23.41
CA LEU A 1119 -43.04 -18.73 -22.99
C LEU A 1119 -42.83 -20.20 -22.66
N THR A 1120 -42.74 -20.51 -21.36
CA THR A 1120 -42.56 -21.88 -20.86
C THR A 1120 -43.89 -22.48 -20.39
N LEU A 1121 -44.08 -23.78 -20.65
CA LEU A 1121 -45.24 -24.52 -20.17
C LEU A 1121 -44.93 -25.18 -18.82
N GLU A 1122 -45.69 -24.83 -17.79
CA GLU A 1122 -45.58 -25.42 -16.46
C GLU A 1122 -46.83 -26.22 -16.10
N ILE A 1123 -46.62 -27.35 -15.42
CA ILE A 1123 -47.67 -28.29 -15.03
C ILE A 1123 -47.62 -28.54 -13.52
N SER A 1124 -48.80 -28.72 -12.93
CA SER A 1124 -49.00 -29.00 -11.50
C SER A 1124 -50.12 -30.03 -11.32
N THR A 1125 -50.06 -30.80 -10.23
CA THR A 1125 -51.13 -31.72 -9.80
C THR A 1125 -51.92 -31.21 -8.59
N ASP A 1126 -51.44 -30.15 -7.93
CA ASP A 1126 -51.90 -29.65 -6.63
C ASP A 1126 -52.20 -28.13 -6.60
N LEU A 1127 -51.84 -27.39 -7.65
CA LEU A 1127 -51.81 -25.91 -7.76
C LEU A 1127 -50.73 -25.21 -6.92
N GLU A 1128 -50.00 -25.91 -6.07
CA GLU A 1128 -48.96 -25.38 -5.19
C GLU A 1128 -47.57 -25.56 -5.81
N THR A 1129 -47.27 -26.78 -6.28
CA THR A 1129 -46.00 -27.17 -6.89
C THR A 1129 -46.12 -27.13 -8.40
N TRP A 1130 -45.29 -26.32 -9.07
CA TRP A 1130 -45.26 -26.17 -10.52
C TRP A 1130 -43.91 -26.58 -11.08
N THR A 1131 -43.91 -27.33 -12.17
CA THR A 1131 -42.69 -27.81 -12.83
C THR A 1131 -42.77 -27.52 -14.33
N ALA A 1132 -41.72 -26.92 -14.89
CA ALA A 1132 -41.57 -26.74 -16.32
C ALA A 1132 -41.50 -28.12 -17.02
N THR A 1133 -42.32 -28.33 -18.05
CA THR A 1133 -42.27 -29.55 -18.86
C THR A 1133 -41.46 -29.28 -20.14
N THR A 1134 -40.66 -30.26 -20.57
CA THR A 1134 -40.05 -30.20 -21.90
C THR A 1134 -41.15 -30.22 -22.96
N THR A 1135 -41.09 -29.28 -23.90
CA THR A 1135 -42.02 -29.14 -25.03
C THR A 1135 -41.28 -29.10 -26.36
N THR A 1136 -41.98 -29.40 -27.44
CA THR A 1136 -41.53 -29.14 -28.81
C THR A 1136 -42.53 -28.20 -29.47
N ALA A 1137 -42.04 -27.11 -30.07
CA ALA A 1137 -42.87 -26.23 -30.87
C ALA A 1137 -43.30 -26.95 -32.16
N THR A 1138 -44.60 -27.19 -32.32
CA THR A 1138 -45.18 -27.81 -33.53
C THR A 1138 -45.63 -26.78 -34.56
N VAL A 1139 -45.87 -25.55 -34.11
CA VAL A 1139 -46.04 -24.34 -34.92
C VAL A 1139 -45.37 -23.22 -34.14
N ASP A 1140 -44.54 -22.41 -34.81
CA ASP A 1140 -44.02 -21.17 -34.27
C ASP A 1140 -44.06 -20.10 -35.35
N THR A 1141 -44.83 -19.04 -35.10
CA THR A 1141 -45.12 -17.95 -36.05
C THR A 1141 -45.37 -16.65 -35.31
N GLU A 1142 -45.35 -15.53 -36.03
CA GLU A 1142 -45.57 -14.18 -35.51
C GLU A 1142 -46.89 -13.96 -34.73
N LEU A 1143 -47.89 -14.84 -34.91
CA LEU A 1143 -49.23 -14.71 -34.31
C LEU A 1143 -49.69 -15.95 -33.53
N LEU A 1144 -48.92 -17.04 -33.54
CA LEU A 1144 -49.33 -18.32 -32.98
C LEU A 1144 -48.11 -19.19 -32.62
N LEU A 1145 -48.06 -19.63 -31.37
CA LEU A 1145 -47.15 -20.66 -30.86
C LEU A 1145 -47.96 -21.90 -30.43
N GLU A 1146 -47.60 -23.06 -30.95
CA GLU A 1146 -48.14 -24.35 -30.49
C GLU A 1146 -47.06 -25.19 -29.82
N LEU A 1147 -47.14 -25.35 -28.49
CA LEU A 1147 -46.23 -26.19 -27.72
C LEU A 1147 -46.87 -27.55 -27.47
N THR A 1148 -46.20 -28.63 -27.89
CA THR A 1148 -46.61 -30.02 -27.57
C THR A 1148 -45.67 -30.64 -26.54
N THR A 1149 -46.21 -31.29 -25.52
CA THR A 1149 -45.41 -31.90 -24.45
C THR A 1149 -44.57 -33.08 -24.95
N ALA A 1150 -43.34 -33.20 -24.45
CA ALA A 1150 -42.44 -34.30 -24.80
C ALA A 1150 -42.92 -35.65 -24.25
N GLN A 1151 -43.56 -35.64 -23.08
CA GLN A 1151 -44.22 -36.79 -22.46
C GLN A 1151 -45.74 -36.77 -22.71
N SER A 1152 -46.34 -37.96 -22.73
CA SER A 1152 -47.80 -38.15 -22.75
C SER A 1152 -48.35 -38.28 -21.34
N TYR A 1153 -49.61 -37.90 -21.19
CA TYR A 1153 -50.40 -37.93 -19.97
C TYR A 1153 -51.66 -38.78 -20.22
N ALA A 1154 -52.17 -39.45 -19.20
CA ALA A 1154 -53.37 -40.25 -19.36
C ALA A 1154 -54.64 -39.37 -19.27
N ASP A 1155 -55.68 -39.67 -20.06
CA ASP A 1155 -56.99 -38.98 -20.05
C ASP A 1155 -57.68 -38.89 -18.66
N ALA A 1156 -57.18 -39.63 -17.67
CA ALA A 1156 -57.68 -39.64 -16.29
C ALA A 1156 -56.84 -38.83 -15.29
N GLU A 1157 -55.69 -38.28 -15.70
CA GLU A 1157 -54.81 -37.48 -14.84
C GLU A 1157 -55.37 -36.06 -14.66
N LYS A 1158 -55.51 -35.63 -13.41
CA LYS A 1158 -55.87 -34.25 -13.08
C LYS A 1158 -54.62 -33.40 -13.12
N LEU A 1159 -54.49 -32.60 -14.17
CA LEU A 1159 -53.36 -31.71 -14.39
C LEU A 1159 -53.87 -30.27 -14.49
N PHE A 1160 -53.20 -29.39 -13.76
CA PHE A 1160 -53.27 -27.95 -13.93
C PHE A 1160 -52.10 -27.51 -14.79
N ILE A 1161 -52.35 -26.57 -15.69
CA ILE A 1161 -51.40 -26.18 -16.73
C ILE A 1161 -51.42 -24.65 -16.78
N ARG A 1162 -50.24 -24.04 -16.77
CA ARG A 1162 -50.09 -22.59 -16.96
C ARG A 1162 -48.97 -22.32 -17.95
N ILE A 1163 -49.04 -21.15 -18.56
CA ILE A 1163 -47.93 -20.57 -19.31
C ILE A 1163 -47.24 -19.60 -18.37
N LYS A 1164 -45.92 -19.66 -18.33
CA LYS A 1164 -45.09 -18.69 -17.63
C LYS A 1164 -44.31 -17.91 -18.68
N ALA A 1165 -44.58 -16.61 -18.75
CA ALA A 1165 -43.71 -15.65 -19.42
C ALA A 1165 -42.52 -15.32 -18.50
N SER A 1166 -41.33 -15.32 -19.06
CA SER A 1166 -40.10 -14.84 -18.43
C SER A 1166 -39.26 -14.08 -19.45
N GLN A 1167 -38.53 -13.09 -18.97
CA GLN A 1167 -37.42 -12.43 -19.66
C GLN A 1167 -36.10 -13.06 -19.19
#